data_AF-A0A0P1ALY0-F1
#
_entry.id   AF-A0A0P1ALY0-F1
#
_cell.length_a   1.000
_cell.length_b   1.000
_cell.length_c   1.000
_cell.angle_alpha   90.00
_cell.angle_beta   90.00
_cell.angle_gamma   90.00
#
_symmetry.space_group_name_H-M   'P 1'
#
loop_
_entity.id
_entity.type
_entity.pdbx_description
1 polymer ?
#
loop_
_entity_poly.entity_id
_entity_poly.type
_entity_poly.pdbx_seq_one_letter_code
_entity_poly.pdbx_strand_id
1 'polypeptide(L)'
;MTAFFVVKAGAFDFSVSSFDGPDTIKDKFLSKTTNETTVFPTVWNFSTWHQVNAIDFDSKKLEERGLWVNAQESVAKIKDVWSKFLKVLGYKKNWWADLKNKLAYKWAWWRSNPKKAFELLPVVKNKGILESDPGFRDWFYRLAQLRRKSNKVTDEEIIELLRANGHAFRFIPLSVWLKKVPGMDGLAEKLLVDLVLHSSNSERVYNVWLDARISPETIYHWLDLENKLGATREFGEWLEYIERYSRLDSVTPFGKDDLIRLLGNKWTSLQSDPTASLMLFRGFRREGSLSKDEDFLEWLKHMEQLRGQGKTINDDEIAKLLWSMSKESDLVEIAVKIRDVFGTTALSEKILLEMAVVPTVSETVYKLWLGYRESPEKIFLALRLHDKVGNTWEFKQWLRYVYSYRRLEDVQEPFSDTKLLNLVMEGRTPEEAFHLFTSLRQYPSTKPFANTMLANMYINPVHRNLFSAERMDRPFSPQDLFKHLAFEPGSGFDKNRLFGWFQAVNQFWNGGLFHFEQFSVTPHMLCSYDDIYLLIKNKKMANEMEEMFKSLSDVKGMESFKKQMDIHTTELMSWLKKGTSPRHVFIASGPHIQINLEDQLFARWLSYVKIYREVFKYYSNEDLFLFLRKFKSTKEIVQLFQKLKKIPKMKPIASALLKYMNDSPTIRKEALS
;
A
#
# COMPACT_ATOMS: atom_id res chain seq x y z
N MET A 1 -50.81 11.50 53.08
CA MET A 1 -50.43 10.93 54.40
C MET A 1 -48.95 10.61 54.38
N THR A 2 -48.16 11.43 55.07
CA THR A 2 -46.71 11.22 55.22
C THR A 2 -46.49 10.89 56.70
N ALA A 3 -46.08 9.67 57.02
CA ALA A 3 -45.67 9.31 58.37
C ALA A 3 -44.23 9.81 58.60
N PHE A 4 -44.08 10.82 59.45
CA PHE A 4 -42.78 11.28 59.93
C PHE A 4 -42.23 10.29 60.96
N PHE A 5 -40.97 9.86 60.80
CA PHE A 5 -40.16 9.35 61.90
C PHE A 5 -39.25 10.48 62.38
N VAL A 6 -39.53 11.02 63.55
CA VAL A 6 -38.61 11.90 64.29
C VAL A 6 -37.79 11.02 65.24
N VAL A 7 -36.49 10.91 64.98
CA VAL A 7 -35.53 10.43 65.99
C VAL A 7 -34.86 11.67 66.57
N LYS A 8 -35.15 11.95 67.83
CA LYS A 8 -34.64 13.13 68.55
C LYS A 8 -33.27 12.80 69.13
N ALA A 9 -32.21 13.38 68.57
CA ALA A 9 -30.92 13.53 69.24
C ALA A 9 -30.23 14.80 68.72
N GLY A 10 -30.10 15.81 69.60
CA GLY A 10 -29.16 16.94 69.46
C GLY A 10 -29.52 18.02 68.44
N ALA A 11 -29.74 19.23 68.95
CA ALA A 11 -30.07 20.49 68.28
C ALA A 11 -29.36 20.78 66.94
N PHE A 12 -30.14 21.17 65.93
CA PHE A 12 -29.91 22.33 65.05
C PHE A 12 -31.23 22.62 64.32
N ASP A 13 -31.72 23.86 64.44
CA ASP A 13 -32.96 24.35 63.82
C ASP A 13 -32.72 24.74 62.35
N PHE A 14 -33.58 24.30 61.45
CA PHE A 14 -33.79 24.92 60.14
C PHE A 14 -35.27 24.83 59.78
N SER A 15 -35.91 26.00 59.66
CA SER A 15 -37.18 26.18 58.98
C SER A 15 -36.97 26.10 57.47
N VAL A 16 -37.97 25.66 56.70
CA VAL A 16 -38.40 26.24 55.41
C VAL A 16 -39.73 25.61 54.95
N SER A 17 -40.46 26.48 54.26
CA SER A 17 -41.81 26.60 53.74
C SER A 17 -42.44 25.49 52.88
N SER A 18 -43.77 25.59 52.87
CA SER A 18 -44.80 25.10 51.94
C SER A 18 -44.36 24.65 50.54
N PHE A 19 -44.98 23.55 50.08
CA PHE A 19 -45.13 23.26 48.66
C PHE A 19 -46.52 22.66 48.37
N ASP A 20 -47.21 23.29 47.43
CA ASP A 20 -48.51 22.90 46.87
C ASP A 20 -48.39 21.74 45.87
N GLY A 21 -49.38 20.85 45.85
CA GLY A 21 -49.54 19.81 44.84
C GLY A 21 -50.76 18.89 45.07
N PRO A 22 -51.37 18.33 44.00
CA PRO A 22 -52.80 18.50 43.72
C PRO A 22 -53.74 17.42 44.26
N ASP A 23 -54.99 17.85 44.53
CA ASP A 23 -56.12 17.15 45.19
C ASP A 23 -56.66 15.86 44.54
N THR A 24 -56.07 15.35 43.46
CA THR A 24 -56.69 14.26 42.67
C THR A 24 -56.57 12.84 43.24
N ILE A 25 -56.00 12.65 44.44
CA ILE A 25 -55.90 11.33 45.09
C ILE A 25 -57.02 11.13 46.14
N LYS A 26 -57.64 12.22 46.62
CA LYS A 26 -58.67 12.15 47.67
C LYS A 26 -60.01 11.59 47.15
N ASP A 27 -60.35 11.85 45.89
CA ASP A 27 -61.66 11.48 45.33
C ASP A 27 -61.76 10.04 44.79
N LYS A 28 -60.63 9.39 44.52
CA LYS A 28 -60.62 7.96 44.13
C LYS A 28 -60.73 7.00 45.31
N PHE A 29 -60.55 7.49 46.54
CA PHE A 29 -60.58 6.65 47.74
C PHE A 29 -61.96 6.57 48.39
N LEU A 30 -62.86 7.53 48.13
CA LEU A 30 -64.18 7.61 48.76
C LEU A 30 -65.32 6.92 47.97
N SER A 31 -65.07 6.36 46.78
CA SER A 31 -66.12 5.73 45.95
C SER A 31 -66.07 4.20 45.86
N LYS A 32 -65.15 3.52 46.58
CA LYS A 32 -65.04 2.06 46.54
C LYS A 32 -64.62 1.46 47.89
N THR A 33 -65.47 1.61 48.90
CA THR A 33 -65.56 0.65 50.04
C THR A 33 -66.72 1.08 50.95
N THR A 34 -67.93 0.70 50.57
CA THR A 34 -69.01 0.45 51.53
C THR A 34 -69.35 -1.03 51.43
N ASN A 35 -69.36 -1.68 52.60
CA ASN A 35 -69.58 -3.12 52.85
C ASN A 35 -68.31 -3.97 52.81
N GLU A 36 -67.63 -4.04 53.94
CA GLU A 36 -67.62 -5.26 54.77
C GLU A 36 -66.73 -5.03 56.01
N THR A 37 -67.36 -5.13 57.17
CA THR A 37 -66.72 -5.19 58.48
C THR A 37 -66.02 -6.54 58.65
N THR A 38 -64.70 -6.54 58.81
CA THR A 38 -64.01 -7.59 59.58
C THR A 38 -62.87 -7.01 60.40
N VAL A 39 -62.89 -7.39 61.67
CA VAL A 39 -62.06 -6.95 62.78
C VAL A 39 -60.65 -7.52 62.67
N PHE A 40 -59.61 -6.71 62.94
CA PHE A 40 -58.31 -7.19 63.40
C PHE A 40 -57.81 -6.29 64.55
N PRO A 41 -57.70 -6.81 65.79
CA PRO A 41 -57.08 -6.10 66.89
C PRO A 41 -55.67 -6.64 67.11
N THR A 42 -54.64 -5.82 67.01
CA THR A 42 -53.40 -6.07 67.75
C THR A 42 -52.65 -4.77 68.01
N VAL A 43 -52.69 -4.34 69.26
CA VAL A 43 -51.82 -3.31 69.82
C VAL A 43 -50.39 -3.88 69.85
N TRP A 44 -49.47 -3.28 69.09
CA TRP A 44 -48.04 -3.58 69.18
C TRP A 44 -47.41 -2.69 70.23
N ASN A 45 -46.85 -3.30 71.27
CA ASN A 45 -46.09 -2.63 72.32
C ASN A 45 -44.70 -2.24 71.78
N PHE A 46 -44.39 -0.94 71.74
CA PHE A 46 -43.17 -0.36 71.14
C PHE A 46 -41.92 -0.41 72.04
N SER A 47 -41.98 -1.08 73.19
CA SER A 47 -40.93 -1.05 74.22
C SER A 47 -39.64 -1.81 73.86
N THR A 48 -39.65 -2.70 72.88
CA THR A 48 -38.45 -3.46 72.45
C THR A 48 -37.51 -2.68 71.55
N TRP A 49 -37.91 -1.54 70.99
CA TRP A 49 -37.07 -0.79 70.04
C TRP A 49 -35.99 0.07 70.73
N HIS A 50 -36.18 0.44 72.01
CA HIS A 50 -35.21 1.26 72.73
C HIS A 50 -33.99 0.49 73.26
N GLN A 51 -34.03 -0.84 73.35
CA GLN A 51 -32.88 -1.62 73.81
C GLN A 51 -31.83 -1.93 72.72
N VAL A 52 -32.14 -1.69 71.44
CA VAL A 52 -31.24 -2.04 70.33
C VAL A 52 -30.28 -0.90 69.94
N ASN A 53 -30.57 0.34 70.33
CA ASN A 53 -29.80 1.52 69.90
C ASN A 53 -28.46 1.76 70.63
N ALA A 54 -28.04 0.85 71.51
CA ALA A 54 -26.77 0.95 72.25
C ALA A 54 -25.80 -0.22 71.97
N ILE A 55 -26.03 -1.03 70.93
CA ILE A 55 -25.19 -2.20 70.65
C ILE A 55 -24.38 -1.95 69.38
N ASP A 56 -23.07 -1.94 69.53
CA ASP A 56 -22.12 -2.03 68.43
C ASP A 56 -22.43 -3.28 67.60
N PHE A 57 -22.73 -3.09 66.31
CA PHE A 57 -23.12 -4.15 65.39
C PHE A 57 -21.89 -4.97 64.96
N ASP A 58 -21.28 -5.64 65.93
CA ASP A 58 -20.43 -6.79 65.72
C ASP A 58 -21.36 -7.99 65.53
N SER A 59 -21.41 -8.53 64.30
CA SER A 59 -22.28 -9.66 63.96
C SER A 59 -22.02 -10.86 64.85
N LYS A 60 -20.80 -11.03 65.35
CA LYS A 60 -20.41 -12.16 66.20
C LYS A 60 -21.02 -12.04 67.61
N LYS A 61 -21.04 -10.84 68.19
CA LYS A 61 -21.64 -10.57 69.52
C LYS A 61 -23.17 -10.63 69.52
N LEU A 62 -23.82 -10.34 68.40
CA LEU A 62 -25.28 -10.44 68.27
C LEU A 62 -25.75 -11.88 68.07
N GLU A 63 -24.93 -12.70 67.44
CA GLU A 63 -25.16 -14.13 67.24
C GLU A 63 -24.98 -14.91 68.57
N GLU A 64 -23.93 -14.58 69.35
CA GLU A 64 -23.69 -15.13 70.70
C GLU A 64 -24.83 -14.83 71.69
N ARG A 65 -25.61 -13.76 71.49
CA ARG A 65 -26.72 -13.38 72.36
C ARG A 65 -28.10 -13.88 71.90
N GLY A 66 -28.18 -14.65 70.79
CA GLY A 66 -29.45 -15.11 70.23
C GLY A 66 -30.38 -14.01 69.71
N LEU A 67 -29.95 -12.74 69.74
CA LEU A 67 -30.73 -11.58 69.32
C LEU A 67 -30.80 -11.45 67.80
N TRP A 68 -29.85 -12.08 67.08
CA TRP A 68 -29.78 -12.01 65.62
C TRP A 68 -30.96 -12.75 64.95
N VAL A 69 -31.38 -13.90 65.50
CA VAL A 69 -32.54 -14.67 65.00
C VAL A 69 -33.84 -13.88 65.17
N ASN A 70 -34.06 -13.27 66.34
CA ASN A 70 -35.24 -12.44 66.61
C ASN A 70 -35.29 -11.15 65.76
N ALA A 71 -34.13 -10.55 65.49
CA ALA A 71 -34.05 -9.39 64.60
C ALA A 71 -34.37 -9.77 63.15
N GLN A 72 -33.88 -10.90 62.66
CA GLN A 72 -34.21 -11.39 61.31
C GLN A 72 -35.69 -11.71 61.16
N GLU A 73 -36.30 -12.34 62.17
CA GLU A 73 -37.72 -12.70 62.15
C GLU A 73 -38.61 -11.45 62.23
N SER A 74 -38.22 -10.46 63.04
CA SER A 74 -38.92 -9.17 63.13
C SER A 74 -38.81 -8.38 61.84
N VAL A 75 -37.64 -8.35 61.21
CA VAL A 75 -37.42 -7.73 59.91
C VAL A 75 -38.23 -8.45 58.81
N ALA A 76 -38.34 -9.78 58.86
CA ALA A 76 -39.15 -10.56 57.93
C ALA A 76 -40.66 -10.25 58.07
N LYS A 77 -41.17 -10.16 59.30
CA LYS A 77 -42.56 -9.78 59.59
C LYS A 77 -42.87 -8.35 59.13
N ILE A 78 -41.99 -7.39 59.43
CA ILE A 78 -42.13 -6.00 58.95
C ILE A 78 -42.12 -5.95 57.41
N LYS A 79 -41.22 -6.70 56.77
CA LYS A 79 -41.13 -6.80 55.31
C LYS A 79 -42.41 -7.37 54.70
N ASP A 80 -43.02 -8.41 55.28
CA ASP A 80 -44.26 -9.01 54.78
C ASP A 80 -45.45 -8.04 54.89
N VAL A 81 -45.64 -7.44 56.08
CA VAL A 81 -46.73 -6.49 56.34
C VAL A 81 -46.66 -5.30 55.39
N TRP A 82 -45.49 -4.68 55.26
CA TRP A 82 -45.31 -3.54 54.35
C TRP A 82 -45.39 -3.94 52.87
N SER A 83 -44.97 -5.15 52.49
CA SER A 83 -45.10 -5.61 51.11
C SER A 83 -46.56 -5.79 50.71
N LYS A 84 -47.40 -6.29 51.61
CA LYS A 84 -48.85 -6.37 51.40
C LYS A 84 -49.47 -4.98 51.30
N PHE A 85 -49.13 -4.08 52.21
CA PHE A 85 -49.62 -2.70 52.22
C PHE A 85 -49.24 -1.92 50.95
N LEU A 86 -47.98 -2.00 50.51
CA LEU A 86 -47.51 -1.28 49.33
C LEU A 86 -48.01 -1.89 48.02
N LYS A 87 -48.31 -3.19 47.99
CA LYS A 87 -48.98 -3.83 46.85
C LYS A 87 -50.39 -3.27 46.63
N VAL A 88 -51.11 -2.97 47.72
CA VAL A 88 -52.44 -2.31 47.65
C VAL A 88 -52.34 -0.88 47.12
N LEU A 89 -51.24 -0.17 47.44
CA LEU A 89 -50.97 1.18 46.95
C LEU A 89 -50.35 1.24 45.54
N GLY A 90 -50.19 0.10 44.85
CA GLY A 90 -49.62 0.04 43.50
C GLY A 90 -48.11 0.31 43.42
N TYR A 91 -47.38 0.25 44.53
CA TYR A 91 -45.94 0.47 44.55
C TYR A 91 -45.15 -0.73 43.96
N LYS A 92 -44.02 -0.43 43.31
CA LYS A 92 -43.18 -1.42 42.60
C LYS A 92 -42.67 -2.54 43.52
N LYS A 93 -42.51 -3.74 42.93
CA LYS A 93 -42.15 -5.02 43.57
C LYS A 93 -40.83 -5.05 44.38
N ASN A 94 -40.01 -3.99 44.36
CA ASN A 94 -38.64 -3.96 44.92
C ASN A 94 -38.40 -2.91 46.03
N TRP A 95 -39.44 -2.31 46.61
CA TRP A 95 -39.32 -1.20 47.58
C TRP A 95 -38.40 -1.49 48.79
N TRP A 96 -38.37 -2.73 49.30
CA TRP A 96 -37.53 -3.10 50.46
C TRP A 96 -36.03 -3.06 50.12
N ALA A 97 -35.67 -3.47 48.91
CA ALA A 97 -34.29 -3.38 48.45
C ALA A 97 -33.84 -1.92 48.32
N ASP A 98 -34.72 -1.05 47.83
CA ASP A 98 -34.46 0.40 47.71
C ASP A 98 -34.29 1.05 49.08
N LEU A 99 -35.17 0.73 50.05
CA LEU A 99 -35.05 1.24 51.41
C LEU A 99 -33.76 0.76 52.10
N LYS A 100 -33.45 -0.54 51.98
CA LYS A 100 -32.20 -1.11 52.51
C LYS A 100 -30.97 -0.43 51.90
N ASN A 101 -30.96 -0.20 50.59
CA ASN A 101 -29.87 0.51 49.91
C ASN A 101 -29.75 1.97 50.38
N LYS A 102 -30.86 2.70 50.55
CA LYS A 102 -30.86 4.09 51.06
C LYS A 102 -30.33 4.18 52.49
N LEU A 103 -30.73 3.26 53.37
CA LEU A 103 -30.23 3.20 54.75
C LEU A 103 -28.74 2.85 54.80
N ALA A 104 -28.32 1.85 54.02
CA ALA A 104 -26.91 1.48 53.91
C ALA A 104 -26.06 2.62 53.36
N TYR A 105 -26.55 3.37 52.36
CA TYR A 105 -25.87 4.55 51.80
C TYR A 105 -25.67 5.64 52.85
N LYS A 106 -26.73 6.00 53.61
CA LYS A 106 -26.63 6.97 54.71
C LYS A 106 -25.67 6.51 55.79
N TRP A 107 -25.68 5.22 56.12
CA TRP A 107 -24.81 4.65 57.14
C TRP A 107 -23.33 4.61 56.70
N ALA A 108 -23.06 4.33 55.42
CA ALA A 108 -21.72 4.43 54.85
C ALA A 108 -21.14 5.85 54.99
N TRP A 109 -21.97 6.88 54.74
CA TRP A 109 -21.58 8.27 54.99
C TRP A 109 -21.38 8.60 56.46
N TRP A 110 -22.22 8.06 57.35
CA TRP A 110 -22.06 8.25 58.80
C TRP A 110 -20.73 7.71 59.32
N ARG A 111 -20.21 6.63 58.71
CA ARG A 111 -18.88 6.07 58.98
C ARG A 111 -17.76 6.70 58.15
N SER A 112 -18.02 7.80 57.43
CA SER A 112 -17.04 8.47 56.56
C SER A 112 -16.39 7.52 55.54
N ASN A 113 -17.13 6.56 55.00
CA ASN A 113 -16.66 5.59 54.01
C ASN A 113 -17.25 5.91 52.62
N PRO A 114 -16.65 6.86 51.87
CA PRO A 114 -17.15 7.29 50.57
C PRO A 114 -17.15 6.17 49.52
N LYS A 115 -16.14 5.27 49.57
CA LYS A 115 -16.06 4.11 48.67
C LYS A 115 -17.27 3.20 48.81
N LYS A 116 -17.63 2.83 50.04
CA LYS A 116 -18.83 2.02 50.28
C LYS A 116 -20.11 2.76 49.89
N ALA A 117 -20.19 4.06 50.15
CA ALA A 117 -21.33 4.87 49.73
C ALA A 117 -21.48 4.89 48.21
N PHE A 118 -20.38 4.96 47.46
CA PHE A 118 -20.36 4.92 46.00
C PHE A 118 -20.84 3.58 45.43
N GLU A 119 -20.30 2.47 45.94
CA GLU A 119 -20.72 1.11 45.54
C GLU A 119 -22.22 0.85 45.79
N LEU A 120 -22.83 1.58 46.72
CA LEU A 120 -24.25 1.45 47.05
C LEU A 120 -25.16 2.27 46.13
N LEU A 121 -24.62 3.17 45.31
CA LEU A 121 -25.42 3.99 44.39
C LEU A 121 -26.11 3.12 43.33
N PRO A 122 -27.42 3.33 43.08
CA PRO A 122 -28.13 2.61 42.04
C PRO A 122 -27.50 2.78 40.65
N VAL A 123 -27.05 4.00 40.31
CA VAL A 123 -26.42 4.28 39.03
C VAL A 123 -25.11 3.50 38.83
N VAL A 124 -24.34 3.28 39.91
CA VAL A 124 -23.10 2.49 39.88
C VAL A 124 -23.42 1.01 39.68
N LYS A 125 -24.35 0.47 40.47
CA LYS A 125 -24.79 -0.93 40.36
C LYS A 125 -25.36 -1.27 38.98
N ASN A 126 -26.08 -0.32 38.38
CA ASN A 126 -26.74 -0.50 37.09
C ASN A 126 -25.88 -0.05 35.90
N LYS A 127 -24.63 0.37 36.11
CA LYS A 127 -23.74 0.94 35.07
C LYS A 127 -24.41 2.07 34.27
N GLY A 128 -25.19 2.92 34.95
CA GLY A 128 -25.88 4.07 34.38
C GLY A 128 -24.94 5.27 34.14
N ILE A 129 -25.49 6.35 33.59
CA ILE A 129 -24.77 7.59 33.28
C ILE A 129 -24.61 8.41 34.58
N LEU A 130 -23.40 8.42 35.15
CA LEU A 130 -23.13 8.96 36.49
C LEU A 130 -23.49 10.44 36.61
N GLU A 131 -23.10 11.26 35.64
CA GLU A 131 -23.27 12.72 35.65
C GLU A 131 -24.74 13.16 35.62
N SER A 132 -25.63 12.30 35.14
CA SER A 132 -27.07 12.55 35.08
C SER A 132 -27.81 12.11 36.35
N ASP A 133 -27.18 11.27 37.18
CA ASP A 133 -27.81 10.68 38.36
C ASP A 133 -27.75 11.63 39.57
N PRO A 134 -28.91 12.02 40.15
CA PRO A 134 -28.95 12.89 41.32
C PRO A 134 -28.25 12.28 42.55
N GLY A 135 -28.26 10.96 42.69
CA GLY A 135 -27.61 10.26 43.81
C GLY A 135 -26.09 10.29 43.71
N PHE A 136 -25.54 10.14 42.52
CA PHE A 136 -24.11 10.36 42.27
C PHE A 136 -23.72 11.81 42.53
N ARG A 137 -24.52 12.79 42.11
CA ARG A 137 -24.26 14.21 42.42
C ARG A 137 -24.23 14.48 43.93
N ASP A 138 -25.23 13.99 44.69
CA ASP A 138 -25.24 14.10 46.17
C ASP A 138 -24.03 13.41 46.79
N TRP A 139 -23.68 12.20 46.32
CA TRP A 139 -22.48 11.50 46.75
C TRP A 139 -21.23 12.35 46.53
N PHE A 140 -21.11 12.95 45.34
CA PHE A 140 -19.95 13.75 44.97
C PHE A 140 -19.84 15.04 45.78
N TYR A 141 -20.96 15.73 46.04
CA TYR A 141 -20.98 16.92 46.90
C TYR A 141 -20.56 16.59 48.34
N ARG A 142 -20.99 15.46 48.88
CA ARG A 142 -20.57 15.00 50.23
C ARG A 142 -19.10 14.64 50.25
N LEU A 143 -18.59 14.00 49.21
CA LEU A 143 -17.17 13.73 49.04
C LEU A 143 -16.36 15.03 49.04
N ALA A 144 -16.83 16.06 48.32
CA ALA A 144 -16.21 17.40 48.33
C ALA A 144 -16.13 18.01 49.72
N GLN A 145 -17.22 17.93 50.48
CA GLN A 145 -17.24 18.43 51.86
C GLN A 145 -16.29 17.65 52.77
N LEU A 146 -16.20 16.33 52.61
CA LEU A 146 -15.30 15.49 53.39
C LEU A 146 -13.84 15.75 53.07
N ARG A 147 -13.49 15.96 51.80
CA ARG A 147 -12.14 16.36 51.40
C ARG A 147 -11.73 17.69 52.02
N ARG A 148 -12.63 18.68 52.01
CA ARG A 148 -12.38 19.98 52.68
C ARG A 148 -12.17 19.85 54.19
N LYS A 149 -12.85 18.90 54.84
CA LYS A 149 -12.75 18.66 56.28
C LYS A 149 -11.58 17.74 56.66
N SER A 150 -11.17 16.85 55.76
CA SER A 150 -10.14 15.86 56.02
C SER A 150 -9.44 15.43 54.71
N ASN A 151 -8.12 15.47 54.68
CA ASN A 151 -7.31 14.92 53.58
C ASN A 151 -7.26 13.38 53.56
N LYS A 152 -8.30 12.70 54.10
CA LYS A 152 -8.34 11.24 54.23
C LYS A 152 -8.67 10.51 52.93
N VAL A 153 -9.13 11.22 51.89
CA VAL A 153 -9.51 10.64 50.61
C VAL A 153 -8.70 11.33 49.52
N THR A 154 -7.83 10.59 48.85
CA THR A 154 -6.94 11.16 47.83
C THR A 154 -7.61 11.20 46.46
N ASP A 155 -7.05 11.95 45.52
CA ASP A 155 -7.56 11.98 44.14
C ASP A 155 -7.42 10.60 43.47
N GLU A 156 -6.32 9.92 43.77
CA GLU A 156 -5.96 8.62 43.21
C GLU A 156 -6.99 7.56 43.61
N GLU A 157 -7.42 7.55 44.89
CA GLU A 157 -8.49 6.66 45.37
C GLU A 157 -9.82 6.93 44.66
N ILE A 158 -10.14 8.19 44.36
CA ILE A 158 -11.39 8.55 43.67
C ILE A 158 -11.32 8.16 42.20
N ILE A 159 -10.19 8.40 41.54
CA ILE A 159 -9.97 8.01 40.14
C ILE A 159 -10.05 6.49 40.00
N GLU A 160 -9.38 5.72 40.87
CA GLU A 160 -9.48 4.25 40.89
C GLU A 160 -10.93 3.78 41.09
N LEU A 161 -11.66 4.42 42.00
CA LEU A 161 -13.06 4.11 42.27
C LEU A 161 -13.95 4.35 41.04
N LEU A 162 -13.74 5.47 40.34
CA LEU A 162 -14.42 5.78 39.08
C LEU A 162 -14.05 4.74 38.02
N ARG A 163 -12.75 4.46 37.83
CA ARG A 163 -12.21 3.52 36.83
C ARG A 163 -12.78 2.11 37.01
N ALA A 164 -12.92 1.65 38.26
CA ALA A 164 -13.47 0.33 38.59
C ALA A 164 -14.96 0.18 38.24
N ASN A 165 -15.68 1.28 38.02
CA ASN A 165 -17.15 1.28 37.96
C ASN A 165 -17.74 1.98 36.72
N GLY A 166 -16.91 2.37 35.75
CA GLY A 166 -17.37 3.05 34.54
C GLY A 166 -16.50 2.80 33.33
N HIS A 167 -17.04 3.09 32.15
CA HIS A 167 -16.24 3.15 30.93
C HIS A 167 -15.54 4.51 30.87
N ALA A 168 -14.25 4.50 30.52
CA ALA A 168 -13.39 5.69 30.47
C ALA A 168 -14.02 6.88 29.70
N PHE A 169 -14.76 6.61 28.62
CA PHE A 169 -15.40 7.66 27.82
C PHE A 169 -16.44 8.51 28.60
N ARG A 170 -17.02 7.99 29.69
CA ARG A 170 -18.00 8.72 30.51
C ARG A 170 -17.35 9.71 31.46
N PHE A 171 -16.05 9.62 31.66
CA PHE A 171 -15.33 10.51 32.57
C PHE A 171 -14.99 11.86 31.93
N ILE A 172 -15.17 12.02 30.62
CA ILE A 172 -14.96 13.28 29.91
C ILE A 172 -16.09 14.30 30.21
N PRO A 173 -17.39 13.99 30.01
CA PRO A 173 -18.47 14.87 30.48
C PRO A 173 -18.42 15.12 31.99
N LEU A 174 -18.02 14.10 32.76
CA LEU A 174 -17.88 14.19 34.20
C LEU A 174 -16.80 15.22 34.59
N SER A 175 -15.60 15.15 34.03
CA SER A 175 -14.52 16.10 34.34
C SER A 175 -14.88 17.54 33.96
N VAL A 176 -15.57 17.75 32.83
CA VAL A 176 -16.12 19.08 32.46
C VAL A 176 -17.13 19.58 33.51
N TRP A 177 -17.99 18.70 34.02
CA TRP A 177 -18.91 19.05 35.11
C TRP A 177 -18.16 19.33 36.43
N LEU A 178 -17.13 18.54 36.76
CA LEU A 178 -16.35 18.67 37.99
C LEU A 178 -15.62 20.00 38.09
N LYS A 179 -15.15 20.55 36.97
CA LYS A 179 -14.56 21.90 36.93
C LYS A 179 -15.51 23.01 37.40
N LYS A 180 -16.83 22.77 37.38
CA LYS A 180 -17.85 23.72 37.87
C LYS A 180 -18.15 23.56 39.36
N VAL A 181 -17.62 22.54 40.02
CA VAL A 181 -17.83 22.26 41.44
C VAL A 181 -16.66 22.86 42.25
N PRO A 182 -16.90 23.78 43.19
CA PRO A 182 -15.80 24.45 43.89
C PRO A 182 -14.90 23.47 44.66
N GLY A 183 -13.59 23.54 44.45
CA GLY A 183 -12.58 22.66 45.06
C GLY A 183 -12.46 21.25 44.43
N MET A 184 -12.93 21.09 43.19
CA MET A 184 -12.85 19.83 42.42
C MET A 184 -12.15 19.99 41.06
N ASP A 185 -11.68 21.18 40.76
CA ASP A 185 -10.81 21.51 39.65
C ASP A 185 -9.60 20.58 39.56
N GLY A 186 -8.82 20.44 40.64
CA GLY A 186 -7.64 19.56 40.63
C GLY A 186 -7.95 18.09 40.36
N LEU A 187 -9.07 17.57 40.85
CA LEU A 187 -9.51 16.20 40.57
C LEU A 187 -9.97 16.04 39.11
N ALA A 188 -10.69 17.03 38.58
CA ALA A 188 -11.13 17.03 37.18
C ALA A 188 -9.93 16.99 36.22
N GLU A 189 -8.88 17.74 36.54
CA GLU A 189 -7.63 17.81 35.77
C GLU A 189 -6.87 16.50 35.82
N LYS A 190 -6.65 15.94 37.02
CA LYS A 190 -6.04 14.62 37.17
C LYS A 190 -6.82 13.51 36.46
N LEU A 191 -8.15 13.57 36.48
CA LEU A 191 -8.99 12.61 35.77
C LEU A 191 -8.84 12.73 34.25
N LEU A 192 -8.73 13.94 33.70
CA LEU A 192 -8.46 14.15 32.28
C LEU A 192 -7.06 13.65 31.87
N VAL A 193 -6.05 13.91 32.71
CA VAL A 193 -4.69 13.36 32.53
C VAL A 193 -4.72 11.85 32.52
N ASP A 194 -5.36 11.22 33.51
CA ASP A 194 -5.49 9.76 33.55
C ASP A 194 -6.15 9.22 32.28
N LEU A 195 -7.20 9.88 31.79
CA LEU A 195 -7.91 9.48 30.58
C LEU A 195 -7.05 9.61 29.31
N VAL A 196 -6.25 10.66 29.18
CA VAL A 196 -5.36 10.82 28.01
C VAL A 196 -4.32 9.70 27.97
N LEU A 197 -3.79 9.33 29.15
CA LEU A 197 -2.84 8.24 29.31
C LEU A 197 -3.47 6.84 29.14
N HIS A 198 -4.72 6.72 28.70
CA HIS A 198 -5.33 5.46 28.26
C HIS A 198 -5.82 5.61 26.82
N SER A 199 -5.09 5.00 25.87
CA SER A 199 -5.00 5.41 24.45
C SER A 199 -6.31 5.43 23.66
N SER A 200 -7.38 4.83 24.16
CA SER A 200 -8.69 4.85 23.51
C SER A 200 -9.47 6.15 23.71
N ASN A 201 -9.02 7.08 24.57
CA ASN A 201 -9.75 8.31 24.89
C ASN A 201 -8.97 9.61 24.62
N SER A 202 -7.71 9.53 24.19
CA SER A 202 -6.84 10.71 24.02
C SER A 202 -7.47 11.77 23.11
N GLU A 203 -7.99 11.38 21.95
CA GLU A 203 -8.66 12.28 21.00
C GLU A 203 -9.80 13.09 21.64
N ARG A 204 -10.64 12.44 22.44
CA ARG A 204 -11.78 13.12 23.08
C ARG A 204 -11.32 14.04 24.21
N VAL A 205 -10.27 13.65 24.93
CA VAL A 205 -9.66 14.48 25.97
C VAL A 205 -9.03 15.72 25.34
N TYR A 206 -8.32 15.58 24.22
CA TYR A 206 -7.76 16.71 23.48
C TYR A 206 -8.85 17.68 23.06
N ASN A 207 -9.98 17.21 22.52
CA ASN A 207 -11.09 18.08 22.13
C ASN A 207 -11.63 18.88 23.34
N VAL A 208 -11.74 18.27 24.52
CA VAL A 208 -12.14 18.99 25.73
C VAL A 208 -11.10 20.05 26.13
N TRP A 209 -9.81 19.75 26.03
CA TRP A 209 -8.76 20.73 26.31
C TRP A 209 -8.74 21.86 25.28
N LEU A 210 -8.94 21.57 24.00
CA LEU A 210 -9.04 22.55 22.91
C LEU A 210 -10.27 23.45 23.06
N ASP A 211 -11.44 22.87 23.33
CA ASP A 211 -12.70 23.62 23.56
C ASP A 211 -12.57 24.57 24.75
N ALA A 212 -11.89 24.12 25.80
CA ALA A 212 -11.59 24.93 26.98
C ALA A 212 -10.37 25.87 26.80
N ARG A 213 -9.72 25.85 25.63
CA ARG A 213 -8.52 26.63 25.29
C ARG A 213 -7.41 26.51 26.32
N ILE A 214 -7.17 25.30 26.83
CA ILE A 214 -6.11 25.06 27.82
C ILE A 214 -4.75 25.17 27.12
N SER A 215 -3.87 26.06 27.61
CA SER A 215 -2.55 26.22 26.99
C SER A 215 -1.71 24.94 27.13
N PRO A 216 -0.83 24.63 26.16
CA PRO A 216 0.08 23.51 26.30
C PRO A 216 0.96 23.56 27.54
N GLU A 217 1.38 24.75 27.97
CA GLU A 217 2.10 24.95 29.24
C GLU A 217 1.30 24.46 30.46
N THR A 218 -0.01 24.65 30.47
CA THR A 218 -0.86 24.13 31.56
C THR A 218 -0.89 22.60 31.53
N ILE A 219 -1.07 22.00 30.35
CA ILE A 219 -1.07 20.54 30.17
C ILE A 219 0.30 19.94 30.54
N TYR A 220 1.39 20.67 30.29
CA TYR A 220 2.75 20.27 30.65
C TYR A 220 2.87 20.01 32.16
N HIS A 221 2.37 20.93 32.98
CA HIS A 221 2.37 20.77 34.44
C HIS A 221 1.39 19.68 34.89
N TRP A 222 0.22 19.56 34.27
CA TRP A 222 -0.74 18.51 34.61
C TRP A 222 -0.20 17.10 34.38
N LEU A 223 0.63 16.92 33.35
CA LEU A 223 1.27 15.64 33.03
C LEU A 223 2.54 15.37 33.84
N ASP A 224 2.93 16.29 34.74
CA ASP A 224 4.18 16.22 35.51
C ASP A 224 5.41 16.03 34.59
N LEU A 225 5.40 16.72 33.45
CA LEU A 225 6.45 16.58 32.46
C LEU A 225 7.79 17.12 32.94
N GLU A 226 7.83 17.94 33.98
CA GLU A 226 9.08 18.35 34.60
C GLU A 226 9.93 17.14 35.01
N ASN A 227 9.29 16.06 35.46
CA ASN A 227 9.97 14.86 35.94
C ASN A 227 9.91 13.69 34.94
N LYS A 228 9.16 13.84 33.85
CA LYS A 228 8.84 12.75 32.90
C LYS A 228 9.17 13.09 31.44
N LEU A 229 10.19 13.93 31.19
CA LEU A 229 10.64 14.21 29.82
C LEU A 229 11.34 13.01 29.17
N GLY A 230 11.37 13.01 27.83
CA GLY A 230 12.06 12.01 27.03
C GLY A 230 11.08 11.12 26.28
N ALA A 231 11.47 9.88 26.00
CA ALA A 231 10.64 8.89 25.31
C ALA A 231 9.53 8.30 26.20
N THR A 232 8.85 9.14 27.00
CA THR A 232 7.72 8.74 27.84
C THR A 232 6.41 8.91 27.08
N ARG A 233 5.38 8.20 27.54
CA ARG A 233 4.05 8.32 26.93
C ARG A 233 3.45 9.69 27.17
N GLU A 234 3.57 10.20 28.39
CA GLU A 234 3.11 11.54 28.79
C GLU A 234 3.66 12.62 27.85
N PHE A 235 4.96 12.55 27.53
CA PHE A 235 5.60 13.51 26.64
C PHE A 235 5.03 13.44 25.21
N GLY A 236 4.82 12.23 24.70
CA GLY A 236 4.19 12.03 23.38
C GLY A 236 2.77 12.57 23.30
N GLU A 237 1.93 12.31 24.31
CA GLU A 237 0.54 12.79 24.37
C GLU A 237 0.47 14.33 24.46
N TRP A 238 1.43 14.95 25.15
CA TRP A 238 1.54 16.41 25.22
C TRP A 238 1.93 17.04 23.89
N LEU A 239 2.88 16.45 23.17
CA LEU A 239 3.30 16.93 21.85
C LEU A 239 2.19 16.77 20.81
N GLU A 240 1.43 15.67 20.86
CA GLU A 240 0.23 15.52 20.04
C GLU A 240 -0.81 16.59 20.36
N TYR A 241 -0.99 16.93 21.64
CA TYR A 241 -1.86 18.04 22.02
C TYR A 241 -1.36 19.39 21.48
N ILE A 242 -0.06 19.69 21.56
CA ILE A 242 0.55 20.90 20.99
C ILE A 242 0.26 21.00 19.48
N GLU A 243 0.46 19.90 18.75
CA GLU A 243 0.21 19.83 17.30
C GLU A 243 -1.25 20.16 16.97
N ARG A 244 -2.22 19.72 17.79
CA ARG A 244 -3.63 20.04 17.60
C ARG A 244 -3.95 21.48 18.01
N TYR A 245 -3.35 21.95 19.09
CA TYR A 245 -3.55 23.30 19.62
C TYR A 245 -3.05 24.38 18.66
N SER A 246 -1.93 24.14 17.97
CA SER A 246 -1.36 25.08 17.00
C SER A 246 -2.24 25.30 15.75
N ARG A 247 -3.22 24.43 15.50
CA ARG A 247 -4.17 24.53 14.39
C ARG A 247 -5.41 25.38 14.71
N LEU A 248 -5.55 25.89 15.93
CA LEU A 248 -6.67 26.74 16.29
C LEU A 248 -6.45 28.16 15.72
N ASP A 249 -7.22 28.54 14.70
CA ASP A 249 -7.16 29.86 14.01
C ASP A 249 -7.26 31.10 14.93
N SER A 250 -7.73 30.92 16.17
CA SER A 250 -8.03 32.03 17.10
C SER A 250 -7.07 32.16 18.27
N VAL A 251 -5.96 31.44 18.26
CA VAL A 251 -5.00 31.40 19.36
C VAL A 251 -3.60 31.66 18.85
N THR A 252 -2.79 32.39 19.63
CA THR A 252 -1.35 32.51 19.38
C THR A 252 -0.73 31.11 19.38
N PRO A 253 -0.14 30.66 18.27
CA PRO A 253 0.39 29.30 18.17
C PRO A 253 1.50 29.10 19.21
N PHE A 254 1.42 28.00 19.95
CA PHE A 254 2.47 27.59 20.89
C PHE A 254 3.66 27.08 20.08
N GLY A 255 4.68 27.91 19.94
CA GLY A 255 5.75 27.73 18.97
C GLY A 255 7.03 27.09 19.53
N LYS A 256 8.06 27.02 18.68
CA LYS A 256 9.43 26.58 19.03
C LYS A 256 10.00 27.35 20.21
N ASP A 257 9.84 28.67 20.20
CA ASP A 257 10.37 29.54 21.26
C ASP A 257 9.67 29.32 22.61
N ASP A 258 8.37 29.05 22.61
CA ASP A 258 7.63 28.72 23.83
C ASP A 258 8.12 27.40 24.44
N LEU A 259 8.39 26.41 23.59
CA LEU A 259 8.93 25.12 24.01
C LEU A 259 10.35 25.23 24.55
N ILE A 260 11.22 25.99 23.88
CA ILE A 260 12.57 26.27 24.35
C ILE A 260 12.51 26.97 25.72
N ARG A 261 11.64 27.97 25.85
CA ARG A 261 11.43 28.70 27.10
C ARG A 261 10.92 27.78 28.22
N LEU A 262 9.93 26.94 27.94
CA LEU A 262 9.30 26.04 28.92
C LEU A 262 10.23 24.90 29.36
N LEU A 263 10.96 24.30 28.41
CA LEU A 263 11.86 23.18 28.67
C LEU A 263 13.21 23.66 29.23
N GLY A 264 13.60 24.91 28.98
CA GLY A 264 14.82 25.54 29.47
C GLY A 264 16.05 24.67 29.19
N ASN A 265 16.84 24.39 30.22
CA ASN A 265 18.06 23.59 30.10
C ASN A 265 17.81 22.14 29.67
N LYS A 266 16.59 21.62 29.82
CA LYS A 266 16.24 20.25 29.41
C LYS A 266 16.07 20.14 27.89
N TRP A 267 15.84 21.25 27.18
CA TRP A 267 15.76 21.31 25.72
C TRP A 267 16.96 20.62 25.05
N THR A 268 18.18 21.02 25.43
CA THR A 268 19.42 20.48 24.85
C THR A 268 19.60 18.99 25.13
N SER A 269 19.17 18.53 26.32
CA SER A 269 19.20 17.10 26.67
C SER A 269 18.24 16.28 25.82
N LEU A 270 17.03 16.80 25.54
CA LEU A 270 16.05 16.13 24.69
C LEU A 270 16.47 16.11 23.23
N GLN A 271 17.08 17.20 22.74
CA GLN A 271 17.69 17.18 21.40
C GLN A 271 18.79 16.13 21.31
N SER A 272 19.53 15.87 22.38
CA SER A 272 20.60 14.87 22.40
C SER A 272 20.12 13.42 22.48
N ASP A 273 18.85 13.19 22.78
CA ASP A 273 18.19 11.89 22.73
C ASP A 273 17.47 11.74 21.38
N PRO A 274 17.88 10.78 20.53
CA PRO A 274 17.29 10.60 19.21
C PRO A 274 15.75 10.49 19.22
N THR A 275 15.18 9.74 20.17
CA THR A 275 13.74 9.46 20.23
C THR A 275 12.97 10.69 20.72
N ALA A 276 13.49 11.39 21.73
CA ALA A 276 12.88 12.62 22.20
C ALA A 276 13.00 13.74 21.17
N SER A 277 14.13 13.84 20.46
CA SER A 277 14.33 14.76 19.33
C SER A 277 13.33 14.50 18.20
N LEU A 278 13.08 13.23 17.89
CA LEU A 278 12.07 12.80 16.92
C LEU A 278 10.64 13.21 17.35
N MET A 279 10.28 12.97 18.61
CA MET A 279 8.99 13.37 19.17
C MET A 279 8.82 14.89 19.15
N LEU A 280 9.86 15.62 19.57
CA LEU A 280 9.93 17.08 19.52
C LEU A 280 9.63 17.58 18.10
N PHE A 281 10.35 17.06 17.10
CA PHE A 281 10.11 17.42 15.70
C PHE A 281 8.65 17.23 15.27
N ARG A 282 8.04 16.09 15.64
CA ARG A 282 6.62 15.82 15.35
C ARG A 282 5.69 16.89 15.94
N GLY A 283 5.95 17.33 17.18
CA GLY A 283 5.17 18.39 17.84
C GLY A 283 5.34 19.78 17.22
N PHE A 284 6.46 20.07 16.56
CA PHE A 284 6.74 21.36 15.91
C PHE A 284 6.16 21.53 14.52
N ARG A 285 5.69 20.44 13.94
CA ARG A 285 5.31 20.42 12.54
C ARG A 285 4.20 21.44 12.27
N ARG A 286 4.49 22.40 11.40
CA ARG A 286 3.46 23.28 10.81
C ARG A 286 2.76 22.55 9.67
N GLU A 287 1.46 22.80 9.48
CA GLU A 287 0.75 22.25 8.32
C GLU A 287 1.41 22.76 7.03
N GLY A 288 1.92 21.82 6.22
CA GLY A 288 2.73 22.13 5.05
C GLY A 288 3.46 20.91 4.50
N SER A 289 4.06 21.06 3.32
CA SER A 289 4.94 20.03 2.76
C SER A 289 6.25 20.03 3.54
N LEU A 290 6.55 18.91 4.20
CA LEU A 290 7.77 18.66 4.98
C LEU A 290 9.06 18.94 4.18
N SER A 291 8.99 18.80 2.86
CA SER A 291 10.10 19.10 1.97
C SER A 291 10.52 20.58 2.03
N LYS A 292 9.60 21.50 2.34
CA LYS A 292 9.85 22.96 2.36
C LYS A 292 10.15 23.49 3.77
N ASP A 293 10.14 22.62 4.76
CA ASP A 293 10.34 22.98 6.15
C ASP A 293 11.85 23.05 6.47
N GLU A 294 12.36 24.26 6.75
CA GLU A 294 13.77 24.46 7.11
C GLU A 294 14.11 23.78 8.45
N ASP A 295 13.17 23.76 9.41
CA ASP A 295 13.36 23.12 10.71
C ASP A 295 13.54 21.60 10.55
N PHE A 296 12.92 20.99 9.53
CA PHE A 296 13.08 19.58 9.21
C PHE A 296 14.49 19.25 8.70
N LEU A 297 15.04 20.10 7.82
CA LEU A 297 16.40 19.92 7.31
C LEU A 297 17.45 20.14 8.40
N GLU A 298 17.24 21.11 9.30
CA GLU A 298 18.08 21.29 10.48
C GLU A 298 18.02 20.07 11.41
N TRP A 299 16.81 19.56 11.66
CA TRP A 299 16.63 18.36 12.48
C TRP A 299 17.37 17.15 11.90
N LEU A 300 17.31 16.92 10.58
CA LEU A 300 18.07 15.83 9.94
C LEU A 300 19.58 15.97 10.07
N LYS A 301 20.12 17.19 9.90
CA LYS A 301 21.55 17.46 10.11
C LYS A 301 21.96 17.16 11.56
N HIS A 302 21.10 17.50 12.51
CA HIS A 302 21.30 17.19 13.92
C HIS A 302 21.26 15.69 14.20
N MET A 303 20.33 14.95 13.59
CA MET A 303 20.28 13.48 13.68
C MET A 303 21.55 12.81 13.17
N GLU A 304 22.15 13.35 12.10
CA GLU A 304 23.44 12.86 11.59
C GLU A 304 24.60 13.14 12.56
N GLN A 305 24.61 14.32 13.22
CA GLN A 305 25.60 14.59 14.27
C GLN A 305 25.47 13.58 15.43
N LEU A 306 24.25 13.24 15.85
CA LEU A 306 24.03 12.22 16.87
C LEU A 306 24.50 10.83 16.42
N ARG A 307 24.31 10.50 15.14
CA ARG A 307 24.81 9.27 14.53
C ARG A 307 26.33 9.19 14.58
N GLY A 308 27.02 10.29 14.24
CA GLY A 308 28.47 10.41 14.36
C GLY A 308 28.99 10.23 15.80
N GLN A 309 28.14 10.47 16.81
CA GLN A 309 28.41 10.23 18.23
C GLN A 309 28.03 8.82 18.70
N GLY A 310 27.58 7.93 17.81
CA GLY A 310 27.14 6.57 18.14
C GLY A 310 25.75 6.49 18.78
N LYS A 311 25.00 7.59 18.83
CA LYS A 311 23.61 7.63 19.32
C LYS A 311 22.68 7.50 18.12
N THR A 312 22.44 6.27 17.65
CA THR A 312 21.73 6.05 16.39
C THR A 312 20.25 5.75 16.60
N ILE A 313 19.40 6.50 15.89
CA ILE A 313 18.11 5.99 15.42
C ILE A 313 18.36 5.25 14.11
N ASN A 314 17.67 4.12 13.95
CA ASN A 314 17.70 3.30 12.76
C ASN A 314 16.99 4.02 11.57
N ASP A 315 17.56 3.97 10.37
CA ASP A 315 16.92 4.49 9.14
C ASP A 315 15.49 3.95 8.91
N ASP A 316 15.17 2.72 9.34
CA ASP A 316 13.80 2.18 9.34
C ASP A 316 12.83 3.03 10.18
N GLU A 317 13.27 3.51 11.34
CA GLU A 317 12.42 4.27 12.25
C GLU A 317 12.17 5.67 11.69
N ILE A 318 13.21 6.29 11.09
CA ILE A 318 13.06 7.58 10.40
C ILE A 318 12.15 7.42 9.18
N ALA A 319 12.37 6.41 8.35
CA ALA A 319 11.53 6.15 7.18
C ALA A 319 10.07 5.91 7.59
N LYS A 320 9.81 5.06 8.58
CA LYS A 320 8.46 4.82 9.12
C LYS A 320 7.80 6.10 9.63
N LEU A 321 8.54 6.95 10.33
CA LEU A 321 8.02 8.24 10.75
C LEU A 321 7.65 9.09 9.54
N LEU A 322 8.57 9.29 8.60
CA LEU A 322 8.33 10.13 7.43
C LEU A 322 7.07 9.66 6.68
N TRP A 323 6.91 8.34 6.54
CA TRP A 323 5.72 7.71 5.97
C TRP A 323 4.44 8.06 6.73
N SER A 324 4.45 7.98 8.07
CA SER A 324 3.29 8.31 8.89
C SER A 324 2.89 9.79 8.81
N MET A 325 3.84 10.67 8.47
CA MET A 325 3.63 12.12 8.52
C MET A 325 3.37 12.73 7.13
N SER A 326 3.81 12.10 6.06
CA SER A 326 3.85 12.71 4.73
C SER A 326 2.89 12.02 3.76
N LYS A 327 2.39 12.76 2.78
CA LYS A 327 1.78 12.13 1.61
C LYS A 327 2.87 11.46 0.76
N GLU A 328 2.52 10.42 0.02
CA GLU A 328 3.47 9.68 -0.83
C GLU A 328 4.25 10.59 -1.79
N SER A 329 3.61 11.62 -2.35
CA SER A 329 4.26 12.59 -3.24
C SER A 329 5.29 13.46 -2.51
N ASP A 330 5.01 13.84 -1.25
CA ASP A 330 5.92 14.64 -0.44
C ASP A 330 7.15 13.80 -0.04
N LEU A 331 6.97 12.49 0.19
CA LEU A 331 8.08 11.58 0.52
C LEU A 331 9.15 11.53 -0.57
N VAL A 332 8.74 11.56 -1.84
CA VAL A 332 9.69 11.58 -2.95
C VAL A 332 10.49 12.89 -2.96
N GLU A 333 9.85 14.03 -2.72
CA GLU A 333 10.53 15.32 -2.64
C GLU A 333 11.45 15.41 -1.42
N ILE A 334 11.00 14.89 -0.27
CA ILE A 334 11.81 14.75 0.94
C ILE A 334 13.03 13.89 0.65
N ALA A 335 12.86 12.70 0.08
CA ALA A 335 13.97 11.81 -0.24
C ALA A 335 15.01 12.49 -1.13
N VAL A 336 14.57 13.20 -2.17
CA VAL A 336 15.45 14.02 -3.03
C VAL A 336 16.25 15.05 -2.23
N LYS A 337 15.59 15.82 -1.36
CA LYS A 337 16.26 16.87 -0.57
C LYS A 337 17.25 16.31 0.46
N ILE A 338 16.91 15.20 1.11
CA ILE A 338 17.78 14.59 2.11
C ILE A 338 18.93 13.82 1.45
N ARG A 339 18.84 13.46 0.17
CA ARG A 339 19.94 12.85 -0.58
C ARG A 339 21.20 13.72 -0.58
N ASP A 340 21.01 15.02 -0.69
CA ASP A 340 22.07 16.03 -0.75
C ASP A 340 22.61 16.44 0.63
N VAL A 341 21.96 15.99 1.71
CA VAL A 341 22.46 16.17 3.07
C VAL A 341 23.51 15.09 3.37
N PHE A 342 24.67 15.50 3.86
CA PHE A 342 25.77 14.58 4.18
C PHE A 342 25.30 13.52 5.17
N GLY A 343 25.59 12.24 4.90
CA GLY A 343 25.27 11.12 5.78
C GLY A 343 23.86 10.53 5.66
N THR A 344 22.93 11.20 4.97
CA THR A 344 21.53 10.75 4.79
C THR A 344 21.26 10.12 3.42
N THR A 345 22.28 9.91 2.58
CA THR A 345 22.12 9.26 1.27
C THR A 345 21.53 7.85 1.38
N ALA A 346 21.95 7.06 2.37
CA ALA A 346 21.41 5.71 2.59
C ALA A 346 19.92 5.73 2.94
N LEU A 347 19.51 6.67 3.82
CA LEU A 347 18.11 6.90 4.17
C LEU A 347 17.29 7.36 2.96
N SER A 348 17.81 8.31 2.17
CA SER A 348 17.19 8.74 0.91
C SER A 348 16.96 7.56 -0.02
N GLU A 349 17.99 6.78 -0.31
CA GLU A 349 17.90 5.65 -1.24
C GLU A 349 16.90 4.62 -0.74
N LYS A 350 16.88 4.34 0.57
CA LYS A 350 15.89 3.47 1.18
C LYS A 350 14.45 3.96 0.97
N ILE A 351 14.18 5.24 1.23
CA ILE A 351 12.84 5.81 1.01
C ILE A 351 12.48 5.74 -0.48
N LEU A 352 13.41 6.09 -1.39
CA LEU A 352 13.15 6.00 -2.83
C LEU A 352 12.87 4.56 -3.28
N LEU A 353 13.57 3.58 -2.74
CA LEU A 353 13.32 2.16 -3.03
C LEU A 353 11.93 1.71 -2.57
N GLU A 354 11.50 2.13 -1.38
CA GLU A 354 10.13 1.88 -0.89
C GLU A 354 9.08 2.61 -1.73
N MET A 355 9.34 3.86 -2.16
CA MET A 355 8.45 4.63 -3.04
C MET A 355 8.37 4.05 -4.45
N ALA A 356 9.45 3.46 -4.96
CA ALA A 356 9.47 2.84 -6.28
C ALA A 356 8.53 1.63 -6.38
N VAL A 357 8.16 1.03 -5.24
CA VAL A 357 7.14 -0.03 -5.14
C VAL A 357 5.74 0.50 -4.78
N VAL A 358 5.49 1.80 -4.92
CA VAL A 358 4.16 2.38 -4.76
C VAL A 358 3.65 2.86 -6.13
N PRO A 359 2.57 2.29 -6.70
CA PRO A 359 2.13 2.59 -8.06
C PRO A 359 1.89 4.07 -8.36
N THR A 360 1.35 4.83 -7.41
CA THR A 360 0.99 6.26 -7.51
C THR A 360 2.20 7.18 -7.66
N VAL A 361 3.37 6.81 -7.12
CA VAL A 361 4.58 7.65 -7.11
C VAL A 361 5.79 7.02 -7.79
N SER A 362 5.72 5.74 -8.14
CA SER A 362 6.82 4.99 -8.78
C SER A 362 7.36 5.69 -10.03
N GLU A 363 6.50 6.22 -10.90
CA GLU A 363 6.93 6.91 -12.13
C GLU A 363 7.80 8.13 -11.82
N THR A 364 7.46 8.88 -10.77
CA THR A 364 8.26 10.02 -10.31
C THR A 364 9.63 9.57 -9.81
N VAL A 365 9.69 8.48 -9.03
CA VAL A 365 10.95 7.91 -8.54
C VAL A 365 11.84 7.44 -9.70
N TYR A 366 11.29 6.72 -10.67
CA TYR A 366 12.05 6.27 -11.84
C TYR A 366 12.54 7.44 -12.71
N LYS A 367 11.76 8.51 -12.85
CA LYS A 367 12.22 9.75 -13.52
C LYS A 367 13.38 10.40 -12.77
N LEU A 368 13.33 10.43 -11.44
CA LEU A 368 14.43 10.96 -10.62
C LEU A 368 15.70 10.13 -10.77
N TRP A 369 15.61 8.81 -10.63
CA TRP A 369 16.75 7.91 -10.87
C TRP A 369 17.33 8.05 -12.28
N LEU A 370 16.48 8.30 -13.27
CA LEU A 370 16.93 8.53 -14.65
C LEU A 370 17.74 9.83 -14.75
N GLY A 371 17.28 10.90 -14.08
CA GLY A 371 18.01 12.16 -13.95
C GLY A 371 19.35 12.02 -13.22
N TYR A 372 19.40 11.16 -12.20
CA TYR A 372 20.64 10.79 -11.49
C TYR A 372 21.49 9.76 -12.21
N ARG A 373 21.02 9.23 -13.35
CA ARG A 373 21.71 8.19 -14.13
C ARG A 373 22.00 6.92 -13.34
N GLU A 374 21.12 6.56 -12.41
CA GLU A 374 21.28 5.36 -11.60
C GLU A 374 21.30 4.11 -12.47
N SER A 375 22.29 3.23 -12.27
CA SER A 375 22.41 2.02 -13.08
C SER A 375 21.16 1.14 -12.94
N PRO A 376 20.56 0.66 -14.05
CA PRO A 376 19.44 -0.26 -13.96
C PRO A 376 19.73 -1.52 -13.14
N GLU A 377 20.98 -2.00 -13.15
CA GLU A 377 21.43 -3.14 -12.34
C GLU A 377 21.36 -2.85 -10.84
N LYS A 378 21.85 -1.69 -10.41
CA LYS A 378 21.77 -1.25 -9.01
C LYS A 378 20.31 -1.22 -8.52
N ILE A 379 19.42 -0.65 -9.32
CA ILE A 379 17.98 -0.58 -8.99
C ILE A 379 17.36 -1.98 -8.96
N PHE A 380 17.72 -2.86 -9.90
CA PHE A 380 17.20 -4.22 -9.95
C PHE A 380 17.53 -5.02 -8.69
N LEU A 381 18.80 -4.95 -8.26
CA LEU A 381 19.28 -5.60 -7.04
C LEU A 381 18.64 -5.00 -5.79
N ALA A 382 18.59 -3.67 -5.71
CA ALA A 382 18.05 -2.95 -4.56
C ALA A 382 16.55 -3.21 -4.34
N LEU A 383 15.78 -3.32 -5.43
CA LEU A 383 14.35 -3.66 -5.39
C LEU A 383 14.09 -5.17 -5.24
N ARG A 384 15.15 -6.00 -5.16
CA ARG A 384 15.09 -7.46 -5.13
C ARG A 384 14.21 -8.02 -6.25
N LEU A 385 14.36 -7.46 -7.45
CA LEU A 385 13.52 -7.86 -8.58
C LEU A 385 13.80 -9.29 -9.04
N HIS A 386 14.94 -9.88 -8.65
CA HIS A 386 15.21 -11.30 -8.89
C HIS A 386 14.10 -12.21 -8.34
N ASP A 387 13.48 -11.89 -7.20
CA ASP A 387 12.36 -12.69 -6.66
C ASP A 387 11.01 -12.39 -7.33
N LYS A 388 10.94 -11.27 -8.04
CA LYS A 388 9.71 -10.69 -8.60
C LYS A 388 9.69 -10.65 -10.13
N VAL A 389 10.66 -11.30 -10.79
CA VAL A 389 10.74 -11.31 -12.26
C VAL A 389 9.50 -12.00 -12.82
N GLY A 390 8.79 -11.32 -13.71
CA GLY A 390 7.56 -11.85 -14.29
C GLY A 390 6.58 -10.74 -14.64
N ASN A 391 5.29 -11.06 -14.61
CA ASN A 391 4.24 -10.11 -14.97
C ASN A 391 3.87 -9.14 -13.83
N THR A 392 4.77 -8.93 -12.87
CA THR A 392 4.61 -8.01 -11.74
C THR A 392 4.67 -6.56 -12.22
N TRP A 393 4.07 -5.65 -11.47
CA TRP A 393 4.02 -4.26 -11.87
C TRP A 393 5.40 -3.59 -11.63
N GLU A 394 6.12 -3.99 -10.58
CA GLU A 394 7.48 -3.53 -10.26
C GLU A 394 8.45 -3.83 -11.40
N PHE A 395 8.47 -5.09 -11.87
CA PHE A 395 9.37 -5.50 -12.95
C PHE A 395 9.05 -4.77 -14.26
N LYS A 396 7.76 -4.54 -14.56
CA LYS A 396 7.35 -3.76 -15.75
C LYS A 396 7.80 -2.31 -15.67
N GLN A 397 7.71 -1.67 -14.50
CA GLN A 397 8.17 -0.28 -14.34
C GLN A 397 9.70 -0.21 -14.47
N TRP A 398 10.42 -1.16 -13.86
CA TRP A 398 11.86 -1.26 -14.05
C TRP A 398 12.26 -1.50 -15.51
N LEU A 399 11.53 -2.33 -16.27
CA LEU A 399 11.79 -2.49 -17.71
C LEU A 399 11.59 -1.19 -18.48
N ARG A 400 10.55 -0.41 -18.17
CA ARG A 400 10.34 0.92 -18.77
C ARG A 400 11.49 1.88 -18.44
N TYR A 401 11.99 1.80 -17.20
CA TYR A 401 13.18 2.53 -16.78
C TYR A 401 14.41 2.13 -17.61
N VAL A 402 14.70 0.83 -17.77
CA VAL A 402 15.80 0.33 -18.60
C VAL A 402 15.73 0.88 -20.02
N TYR A 403 14.56 0.85 -20.66
CA TYR A 403 14.39 1.40 -22.00
C TYR A 403 14.62 2.92 -22.06
N SER A 404 14.22 3.65 -21.03
CA SER A 404 14.45 5.09 -20.96
C SER A 404 15.93 5.42 -20.73
N TYR A 405 16.58 4.65 -19.85
CA TYR A 405 18.01 4.76 -19.55
C TYR A 405 18.89 4.54 -20.77
N ARG A 406 18.60 3.53 -21.59
CA ARG A 406 19.34 3.22 -22.82
C ARG A 406 19.31 4.33 -23.87
N ARG A 407 18.35 5.26 -23.78
CA ARG A 407 18.20 6.37 -24.73
C ARG A 407 18.97 7.63 -24.32
N LEU A 408 19.63 7.63 -23.17
CA LEU A 408 20.51 8.72 -22.75
C LEU A 408 21.78 8.71 -23.61
N GLU A 409 22.05 9.83 -24.30
CA GLU A 409 23.14 9.93 -25.29
C GLU A 409 24.55 9.99 -24.66
N ASP A 410 24.63 10.30 -23.37
CA ASP A 410 25.85 10.65 -22.64
C ASP A 410 26.18 9.67 -21.50
N VAL A 411 25.61 8.46 -21.53
CA VAL A 411 26.01 7.38 -20.63
C VAL A 411 27.25 6.69 -21.20
N GLN A 412 28.34 6.65 -20.42
CA GLN A 412 29.61 6.03 -20.84
C GLN A 412 29.45 4.57 -21.30
N GLU A 413 28.55 3.82 -20.66
CA GLU A 413 28.30 2.43 -21.00
C GLU A 413 26.78 2.14 -21.05
N PRO A 414 26.18 1.97 -22.23
CA PRO A 414 24.76 1.67 -22.34
C PRO A 414 24.45 0.28 -21.74
N PHE A 415 23.30 0.16 -21.07
CA PHE A 415 22.87 -1.08 -20.43
C PHE A 415 22.44 -2.13 -21.48
N SER A 416 23.37 -2.93 -22.00
CA SER A 416 23.14 -3.86 -23.13
C SER A 416 22.12 -4.96 -22.85
N ASP A 417 21.57 -5.62 -23.90
CA ASP A 417 20.68 -6.79 -23.65
C ASP A 417 21.42 -7.97 -23.04
N THR A 418 22.75 -8.05 -23.20
CA THR A 418 23.54 -9.13 -22.60
C THR A 418 23.61 -8.93 -21.08
N LYS A 419 23.84 -7.70 -20.62
CA LYS A 419 23.77 -7.36 -19.19
C LYS A 419 22.37 -7.61 -18.65
N LEU A 420 21.33 -7.17 -19.36
CA LEU A 420 19.94 -7.39 -18.99
C LEU A 420 19.58 -8.89 -18.90
N LEU A 421 19.99 -9.70 -19.87
CA LEU A 421 19.76 -11.14 -19.87
C LEU A 421 20.49 -11.81 -18.72
N ASN A 422 21.78 -11.52 -18.53
CA ASN A 422 22.58 -12.10 -17.44
C ASN A 422 21.98 -11.76 -16.07
N LEU A 423 21.56 -10.51 -15.87
CA LEU A 423 20.93 -10.05 -14.63
C LEU A 423 19.61 -10.77 -14.34
N VAL A 424 18.77 -10.98 -15.37
CA VAL A 424 17.51 -11.72 -15.20
C VAL A 424 17.76 -13.22 -14.99
N MET A 425 18.81 -13.77 -15.61
CA MET A 425 19.22 -15.16 -15.46
C MET A 425 20.00 -15.43 -14.17
N GLU A 426 20.38 -14.40 -13.43
CA GLU A 426 21.10 -14.56 -12.17
C GLU A 426 20.27 -15.43 -11.20
N GLY A 427 20.88 -16.52 -10.72
CA GLY A 427 20.23 -17.50 -9.86
C GLY A 427 19.24 -18.45 -10.56
N ARG A 428 19.16 -18.47 -11.90
CA ARG A 428 18.25 -19.34 -12.68
C ARG A 428 19.00 -20.27 -13.61
N THR A 429 18.42 -21.45 -13.82
CA THR A 429 18.81 -22.33 -14.92
C THR A 429 18.35 -21.75 -16.27
N PRO A 430 19.03 -22.09 -17.38
CA PRO A 430 18.57 -21.74 -18.72
C PRO A 430 17.11 -22.16 -19.00
N GLU A 431 16.69 -23.31 -18.49
CA GLU A 431 15.34 -23.86 -18.60
C GLU A 431 14.31 -22.95 -17.91
N GLU A 432 14.56 -22.54 -16.67
CA GLU A 432 13.69 -21.63 -15.91
C GLU A 432 13.57 -20.27 -16.60
N ALA A 433 14.70 -19.73 -17.08
CA ALA A 433 14.71 -18.48 -17.84
C ALA A 433 13.91 -18.58 -19.15
N PHE A 434 14.04 -19.70 -19.89
CA PHE A 434 13.25 -19.95 -21.09
C PHE A 434 11.75 -19.98 -20.79
N HIS A 435 11.32 -20.70 -19.75
CA HIS A 435 9.92 -20.74 -19.34
C HIS A 435 9.39 -19.38 -18.90
N LEU A 436 10.19 -18.63 -18.13
CA LEU A 436 9.87 -17.26 -17.71
C LEU A 436 9.63 -16.34 -18.91
N PHE A 437 10.56 -16.29 -19.86
CA PHE A 437 10.40 -15.41 -21.03
C PHE A 437 9.26 -15.87 -21.94
N THR A 438 9.05 -17.19 -22.08
CA THR A 438 7.90 -17.72 -22.81
C THR A 438 6.57 -17.30 -22.18
N SER A 439 6.47 -17.33 -20.85
CA SER A 439 5.31 -16.82 -20.11
C SER A 439 5.11 -15.31 -20.31
N LEU A 440 6.18 -14.52 -20.20
CA LEU A 440 6.15 -13.07 -20.44
C LEU A 440 5.72 -12.69 -21.86
N ARG A 441 5.91 -13.59 -22.84
CA ARG A 441 5.48 -13.39 -24.23
C ARG A 441 3.97 -13.28 -24.39
N GLN A 442 3.19 -13.82 -23.44
CA GLN A 442 1.72 -13.81 -23.47
C GLN A 442 1.14 -12.41 -23.20
N TYR A 443 1.89 -11.53 -22.54
CA TYR A 443 1.41 -10.19 -22.18
C TYR A 443 1.89 -9.12 -23.16
N PRO A 444 0.99 -8.31 -23.76
CA PRO A 444 1.38 -7.31 -24.77
C PRO A 444 2.47 -6.34 -24.31
N SER A 445 2.47 -5.92 -23.04
CA SER A 445 3.44 -4.96 -22.48
C SER A 445 4.86 -5.51 -22.35
N THR A 446 5.02 -6.82 -22.18
CA THR A 446 6.34 -7.48 -21.99
C THR A 446 6.76 -8.33 -23.18
N LYS A 447 5.87 -8.56 -24.15
CA LYS A 447 6.14 -9.36 -25.34
C LYS A 447 7.38 -8.93 -26.13
N PRO A 448 7.64 -7.62 -26.40
CA PRO A 448 8.85 -7.21 -27.10
C PRO A 448 10.13 -7.58 -26.33
N PHE A 449 10.12 -7.34 -25.01
CA PHE A 449 11.22 -7.71 -24.12
C PHE A 449 11.46 -9.23 -24.11
N ALA A 450 10.40 -10.01 -23.88
CA ALA A 450 10.45 -11.48 -23.87
C ALA A 450 11.01 -12.05 -25.18
N ASN A 451 10.56 -11.52 -26.32
CA ASN A 451 11.08 -11.94 -27.63
C ASN A 451 12.56 -11.60 -27.81
N THR A 452 13.00 -10.45 -27.30
CA THR A 452 14.41 -10.03 -27.34
C THR A 452 15.27 -10.98 -26.50
N MET A 453 14.83 -11.31 -25.28
CA MET A 453 15.56 -12.24 -24.41
C MET A 453 15.59 -13.66 -24.98
N LEU A 454 14.47 -14.18 -25.47
CA LEU A 454 14.41 -15.48 -26.14
C LEU A 454 15.30 -15.52 -27.39
N ALA A 455 15.34 -14.45 -28.17
CA ALA A 455 16.23 -14.37 -29.33
C ALA A 455 17.71 -14.40 -28.90
N ASN A 456 18.08 -13.66 -27.85
CA ASN A 456 19.44 -13.69 -27.29
C ASN A 456 19.81 -15.08 -26.73
N MET A 457 18.87 -15.77 -26.06
CA MET A 457 19.07 -17.15 -25.63
C MET A 457 19.23 -18.10 -26.82
N TYR A 458 18.44 -17.96 -27.87
CA TYR A 458 18.51 -18.84 -29.04
C TYR A 458 19.86 -18.78 -29.76
N ILE A 459 20.40 -17.58 -29.91
CA ILE A 459 21.70 -17.38 -30.58
C ILE A 459 22.87 -17.87 -29.72
N ASN A 460 22.71 -17.92 -28.40
CA ASN A 460 23.72 -18.45 -27.49
C ASN A 460 23.78 -20.00 -27.63
N PRO A 461 24.92 -20.58 -28.04
CA PRO A 461 25.05 -22.03 -28.20
C PRO A 461 24.71 -22.83 -26.94
N VAL A 462 24.95 -22.27 -25.75
CA VAL A 462 24.70 -22.93 -24.46
C VAL A 462 23.21 -23.18 -24.22
N HIS A 463 22.34 -22.27 -24.66
CA HIS A 463 20.89 -22.35 -24.39
C HIS A 463 20.10 -22.88 -25.58
N ARG A 464 20.77 -23.12 -26.72
CA ARG A 464 20.11 -23.41 -28.00
C ARG A 464 19.26 -24.69 -27.97
N ASN A 465 19.67 -25.69 -27.20
CA ASN A 465 18.96 -26.97 -27.07
C ASN A 465 17.56 -26.82 -26.44
N LEU A 466 17.25 -25.68 -25.81
CA LEU A 466 15.93 -25.40 -25.24
C LEU A 466 14.85 -25.13 -26.31
N PHE A 467 15.27 -24.80 -27.52
CA PHE A 467 14.41 -24.30 -28.61
C PHE A 467 14.04 -25.39 -29.62
N SER A 468 13.80 -26.63 -29.16
CA SER A 468 13.32 -27.71 -30.02
C SER A 468 11.92 -27.40 -30.58
N ALA A 469 11.61 -27.97 -31.75
CA ALA A 469 10.29 -27.80 -32.40
C ALA A 469 9.11 -28.13 -31.47
N GLU A 470 9.25 -29.11 -30.60
CA GLU A 470 8.21 -29.54 -29.66
C GLU A 470 7.91 -28.52 -28.55
N ARG A 471 8.88 -27.64 -28.24
CA ARG A 471 8.79 -26.69 -27.11
C ARG A 471 8.33 -25.30 -27.53
N MET A 472 8.27 -25.01 -28.83
CA MET A 472 7.83 -23.72 -29.33
C MET A 472 6.64 -23.87 -30.27
N ASP A 473 5.49 -23.31 -29.89
CA ASP A 473 4.30 -23.19 -30.75
C ASP A 473 4.61 -22.56 -32.11
N ARG A 474 5.63 -21.69 -32.14
CA ARG A 474 6.14 -21.06 -33.36
C ARG A 474 7.60 -20.71 -33.19
N PRO A 475 8.53 -21.34 -33.94
CA PRO A 475 9.92 -20.95 -33.92
C PRO A 475 10.10 -19.56 -34.52
N PHE A 476 11.15 -18.86 -34.08
CA PHE A 476 11.54 -17.60 -34.70
C PHE A 476 12.05 -17.89 -36.11
N SER A 477 11.49 -17.19 -37.10
CA SER A 477 12.15 -17.15 -38.41
C SER A 477 13.47 -16.40 -38.29
N PRO A 478 14.44 -16.62 -39.19
CA PRO A 478 15.65 -15.79 -39.27
C PRO A 478 15.35 -14.29 -39.27
N GLN A 479 14.28 -13.85 -39.94
CA GLN A 479 13.81 -12.46 -39.94
C GLN A 479 13.32 -12.01 -38.56
N ASP A 480 12.55 -12.86 -37.86
CA ASP A 480 12.06 -12.53 -36.52
C ASP A 480 13.21 -12.44 -35.52
N LEU A 481 14.17 -13.37 -35.58
CA LEU A 481 15.40 -13.29 -34.78
C LEU A 481 16.17 -12.00 -35.08
N PHE A 482 16.39 -11.70 -36.35
CA PHE A 482 17.11 -10.48 -36.75
C PHE A 482 16.42 -9.21 -36.23
N LYS A 483 15.08 -9.18 -36.30
CA LYS A 483 14.27 -8.08 -35.77
C LYS A 483 14.39 -7.94 -34.26
N HIS A 484 14.41 -9.06 -33.53
CA HIS A 484 14.43 -9.09 -32.06
C HIS A 484 15.81 -8.97 -31.45
N LEU A 485 16.87 -9.35 -32.17
CA LEU A 485 18.25 -9.10 -31.76
C LEU A 485 18.65 -7.62 -31.89
N ALA A 486 17.72 -6.79 -32.37
CA ALA A 486 17.73 -5.33 -32.39
C ALA A 486 19.16 -4.77 -32.50
N PHE A 487 19.69 -4.73 -33.72
CA PHE A 487 20.74 -3.77 -34.08
C PHE A 487 20.10 -2.37 -34.03
N GLU A 488 19.98 -1.82 -32.82
CA GLU A 488 19.45 -0.48 -32.61
C GLU A 488 20.33 0.51 -33.40
N PRO A 489 19.73 1.46 -34.15
CA PRO A 489 20.51 2.47 -34.83
C PRO A 489 21.36 3.24 -33.81
N GLY A 490 22.69 3.11 -33.88
CA GLY A 490 23.62 3.82 -32.99
C GLY A 490 24.26 2.98 -31.90
N SER A 491 23.69 1.83 -31.51
CA SER A 491 24.43 0.84 -30.71
C SER A 491 25.43 0.16 -31.64
N GLY A 492 26.73 0.36 -31.41
CA GLY A 492 27.79 -0.28 -32.20
C GLY A 492 27.49 -1.76 -32.46
N PHE A 493 27.88 -2.23 -33.64
CA PHE A 493 27.53 -3.55 -34.11
C PHE A 493 28.15 -4.66 -33.23
N ASP A 494 27.31 -5.40 -32.49
CA ASP A 494 27.75 -6.57 -31.71
C ASP A 494 28.00 -7.76 -32.65
N LYS A 495 29.27 -7.94 -33.04
CA LYS A 495 29.72 -9.03 -33.91
C LYS A 495 29.27 -10.40 -33.39
N ASN A 496 29.31 -10.62 -32.08
CA ASN A 496 28.97 -11.91 -31.48
C ASN A 496 27.49 -12.23 -31.67
N ARG A 497 26.60 -11.23 -31.55
CA ARG A 497 25.17 -11.43 -31.80
C ARG A 497 24.87 -11.78 -33.23
N LEU A 498 25.50 -11.11 -34.20
CA LEU A 498 25.26 -11.46 -35.59
C LEU A 498 25.85 -12.83 -35.94
N PHE A 499 27.02 -13.21 -35.40
CA PHE A 499 27.53 -14.58 -35.59
C PHE A 499 26.56 -15.61 -35.02
N GLY A 500 26.05 -15.39 -33.81
CA GLY A 500 25.03 -16.25 -33.23
C GLY A 500 23.75 -16.30 -34.07
N TRP A 501 23.35 -15.18 -34.69
CA TRP A 501 22.26 -15.14 -35.65
C TRP A 501 22.54 -15.94 -36.92
N PHE A 502 23.72 -15.82 -37.53
CA PHE A 502 24.09 -16.64 -38.68
C PHE A 502 24.09 -18.13 -38.34
N GLN A 503 24.57 -18.51 -37.15
CA GLN A 503 24.48 -19.89 -36.65
C GLN A 503 23.05 -20.37 -36.56
N ALA A 504 22.16 -19.55 -36.02
CA ALA A 504 20.73 -19.80 -36.01
C ALA A 504 20.15 -19.98 -37.44
N VAL A 505 20.52 -19.12 -38.39
CA VAL A 505 20.08 -19.23 -39.80
C VAL A 505 20.58 -20.53 -40.43
N ASN A 506 21.88 -20.83 -40.31
CA ASN A 506 22.48 -22.02 -40.90
C ASN A 506 21.81 -23.29 -40.37
N GLN A 507 21.53 -23.34 -39.07
CA GLN A 507 20.80 -24.46 -38.47
C GLN A 507 19.35 -24.55 -38.94
N PHE A 508 18.67 -23.40 -39.08
CA PHE A 508 17.32 -23.33 -39.62
C PHE A 508 17.25 -23.92 -41.05
N TRP A 509 18.25 -23.65 -41.89
CA TRP A 509 18.31 -24.20 -43.25
C TRP A 509 18.70 -25.68 -43.32
N ASN A 510 19.63 -26.12 -42.48
CA ASN A 510 20.08 -27.51 -42.49
C ASN A 510 19.11 -28.48 -41.76
N GLY A 511 17.90 -28.03 -41.41
CA GLY A 511 16.83 -28.87 -40.87
C GLY A 511 17.11 -29.44 -39.47
N GLY A 512 18.17 -28.98 -38.79
CA GLY A 512 18.65 -29.60 -37.54
C GLY A 512 17.70 -29.50 -36.34
N LEU A 513 16.61 -28.72 -36.43
CA LEU A 513 15.68 -28.48 -35.33
C LEU A 513 14.19 -28.56 -35.73
N PHE A 514 13.85 -28.66 -37.02
CA PHE A 514 12.47 -28.53 -37.48
C PHE A 514 12.13 -29.56 -38.57
N HIS A 515 11.14 -30.41 -38.30
CA HIS A 515 10.54 -31.30 -39.30
C HIS A 515 9.62 -30.48 -40.22
N PHE A 516 10.18 -29.91 -41.28
CA PHE A 516 9.42 -29.14 -42.29
C PHE A 516 8.53 -30.02 -43.18
N GLU A 517 8.54 -31.34 -43.00
CA GLU A 517 7.77 -32.31 -43.77
C GLU A 517 6.27 -31.99 -43.80
N GLN A 518 5.74 -31.35 -42.76
CA GLN A 518 4.32 -30.97 -42.68
C GLN A 518 3.93 -29.74 -43.52
N PHE A 519 4.89 -28.92 -43.97
CA PHE A 519 4.59 -27.62 -44.57
C PHE A 519 4.77 -27.53 -46.08
N SER A 520 5.27 -28.57 -46.77
CA SER A 520 5.56 -28.54 -48.24
C SER A 520 6.40 -27.33 -48.70
N VAL A 521 7.07 -26.64 -47.78
CA VAL A 521 7.87 -25.43 -48.04
C VAL A 521 9.28 -25.70 -47.54
N THR A 522 10.29 -25.53 -48.40
CA THR A 522 11.69 -25.68 -47.98
C THR A 522 12.10 -24.50 -47.09
N PRO A 523 13.01 -24.68 -46.12
CA PRO A 523 13.46 -23.61 -45.22
C PRO A 523 13.95 -22.35 -45.95
N HIS A 524 14.59 -22.53 -47.11
CA HIS A 524 15.06 -21.44 -47.98
C HIS A 524 13.95 -20.56 -48.56
N MET A 525 12.71 -21.07 -48.63
CA MET A 525 11.54 -20.28 -49.05
C MET A 525 11.03 -19.35 -47.93
N LEU A 526 11.38 -19.63 -46.66
CA LEU A 526 11.04 -18.78 -45.52
C LEU A 526 12.09 -17.67 -45.29
N CYS A 527 13.37 -17.97 -45.53
CA CYS A 527 14.45 -17.00 -45.55
C CYS A 527 15.51 -17.44 -46.56
N SER A 528 15.76 -16.65 -47.60
CA SER A 528 16.83 -16.92 -48.57
C SER A 528 18.08 -16.10 -48.27
N TYR A 529 19.19 -16.46 -48.90
CA TYR A 529 20.40 -15.63 -48.93
C TYR A 529 20.12 -14.17 -49.34
N ASP A 530 19.22 -13.94 -50.32
CA ASP A 530 18.75 -12.59 -50.67
C ASP A 530 18.09 -11.84 -49.51
N ASP A 531 17.31 -12.52 -48.66
CA ASP A 531 16.62 -11.86 -47.55
C ASP A 531 17.63 -11.44 -46.49
N ILE A 532 18.61 -12.30 -46.18
CA ILE A 532 19.72 -11.99 -45.28
C ILE A 532 20.47 -10.76 -45.79
N TYR A 533 20.82 -10.76 -47.07
CA TYR A 533 21.50 -9.64 -47.69
C TYR A 533 20.68 -8.35 -47.56
N LEU A 534 19.38 -8.38 -47.87
CA LEU A 534 18.49 -7.22 -47.74
C LEU A 534 18.32 -6.73 -46.29
N LEU A 535 18.18 -7.65 -45.33
CA LEU A 535 18.07 -7.33 -43.91
C LEU A 535 19.29 -6.55 -43.42
N ILE A 536 20.48 -6.99 -43.81
CA ILE A 536 21.75 -6.37 -43.40
C ILE A 536 21.99 -5.08 -44.21
N LYS A 537 21.74 -5.06 -45.53
CA LYS A 537 21.97 -3.90 -46.39
C LYS A 537 21.12 -2.69 -45.99
N ASN A 538 19.85 -2.89 -45.64
CA ASN A 538 18.92 -1.81 -45.31
C ASN A 538 19.32 -1.01 -44.07
N LYS A 539 20.34 -1.46 -43.31
CA LYS A 539 20.84 -0.79 -42.11
C LYS A 539 22.09 0.08 -42.32
N LYS A 540 22.46 0.40 -43.57
CA LYS A 540 23.67 1.16 -43.95
C LYS A 540 25.00 0.46 -43.54
N MET A 541 25.01 -0.87 -43.48
CA MET A 541 26.15 -1.67 -43.00
C MET A 541 26.98 -2.30 -44.13
N ALA A 542 26.99 -1.73 -45.34
CA ALA A 542 27.57 -2.40 -46.51
C ALA A 542 29.09 -2.67 -46.39
N ASN A 543 29.84 -1.76 -45.77
CA ASN A 543 31.29 -1.93 -45.59
C ASN A 543 31.63 -2.91 -44.46
N GLU A 544 30.92 -2.81 -43.34
CA GLU A 544 31.04 -3.73 -42.20
C GLU A 544 30.63 -5.16 -42.57
N MET A 545 29.68 -5.30 -43.51
CA MET A 545 29.23 -6.58 -44.06
C MET A 545 30.36 -7.34 -44.75
N GLU A 546 31.22 -6.67 -45.52
CA GLU A 546 32.29 -7.35 -46.25
C GLU A 546 33.37 -7.89 -45.30
N GLU A 547 33.80 -7.09 -44.33
CA GLU A 547 34.74 -7.52 -43.28
C GLU A 547 34.17 -8.67 -42.44
N MET A 548 32.88 -8.60 -42.15
CA MET A 548 32.19 -9.61 -41.37
C MET A 548 32.02 -10.92 -42.14
N PHE A 549 31.64 -10.89 -43.43
CA PHE A 549 31.64 -12.10 -44.25
C PHE A 549 33.03 -12.71 -44.39
N LYS A 550 34.09 -11.88 -44.46
CA LYS A 550 35.47 -12.38 -44.38
C LYS A 550 35.68 -13.16 -43.10
N SER A 551 35.29 -12.63 -41.93
CA SER A 551 35.45 -13.31 -40.63
C SER A 551 34.59 -14.56 -40.42
N LEU A 552 33.55 -14.82 -41.22
CA LEU A 552 32.76 -16.05 -41.10
C LEU A 552 33.57 -17.33 -41.37
N SER A 553 34.73 -17.25 -42.06
CA SER A 553 35.60 -18.42 -42.23
C SER A 553 36.27 -18.85 -40.94
N ASP A 554 36.35 -17.96 -39.95
CA ASP A 554 37.02 -18.24 -38.69
C ASP A 554 36.06 -18.90 -37.69
N VAL A 555 34.76 -18.99 -38.04
CA VAL A 555 33.72 -19.63 -37.24
C VAL A 555 33.56 -21.09 -37.69
N LYS A 556 33.97 -22.02 -36.84
CA LYS A 556 33.83 -23.47 -37.09
C LYS A 556 32.40 -23.86 -37.49
N GLY A 557 32.24 -24.53 -38.63
CA GLY A 557 30.95 -25.01 -39.14
C GLY A 557 30.19 -24.00 -40.01
N MET A 558 30.79 -22.84 -40.30
CA MET A 558 30.23 -21.82 -41.21
C MET A 558 30.83 -21.82 -42.61
N GLU A 559 31.77 -22.70 -42.90
CA GLU A 559 32.55 -22.67 -44.14
C GLU A 559 31.65 -22.88 -45.37
N SER A 560 30.70 -23.82 -45.28
CA SER A 560 29.70 -24.05 -46.35
C SER A 560 28.71 -22.89 -46.47
N PHE A 561 28.23 -22.36 -45.34
CA PHE A 561 27.32 -21.22 -45.32
C PHE A 561 27.95 -19.98 -45.95
N LYS A 562 29.20 -19.67 -45.55
CA LYS A 562 30.00 -18.57 -46.12
C LYS A 562 30.20 -18.78 -47.61
N LYS A 563 30.66 -19.97 -48.04
CA LYS A 563 30.85 -20.27 -49.47
C LYS A 563 29.58 -20.03 -50.27
N GLN A 564 28.43 -20.47 -49.78
CA GLN A 564 27.14 -20.24 -50.45
C GLN A 564 26.73 -18.77 -50.44
N MET A 565 26.92 -18.06 -49.32
CA MET A 565 26.70 -16.61 -49.25
C MET A 565 27.60 -15.84 -50.21
N ASP A 566 28.89 -16.20 -50.31
CA ASP A 566 29.86 -15.55 -51.18
C ASP A 566 29.50 -15.76 -52.65
N ILE A 567 29.17 -17.00 -53.05
CA ILE A 567 28.69 -17.31 -54.40
C ILE A 567 27.43 -16.49 -54.70
N HIS A 568 26.44 -16.56 -53.80
CA HIS A 568 25.14 -15.94 -54.02
C HIS A 568 25.24 -14.41 -54.06
N THR A 569 26.00 -13.81 -53.14
CA THR A 569 26.20 -12.37 -53.05
C THR A 569 27.04 -11.86 -54.21
N THR A 570 28.08 -12.58 -54.63
CA THR A 570 28.93 -12.20 -55.77
C THR A 570 28.13 -12.22 -57.07
N GLU A 571 27.35 -13.28 -57.33
CA GLU A 571 26.49 -13.37 -58.51
C GLU A 571 25.41 -12.29 -58.51
N LEU A 572 24.68 -12.15 -57.40
CA LEU A 572 23.62 -11.15 -57.24
C LEU A 572 24.15 -9.73 -57.44
N MET A 573 25.25 -9.39 -56.78
CA MET A 573 25.87 -8.07 -56.84
C MET A 573 26.50 -7.81 -58.20
N SER A 574 27.05 -8.82 -58.86
CA SER A 574 27.53 -8.70 -60.25
C SER A 574 26.38 -8.35 -61.19
N TRP A 575 25.23 -9.01 -61.08
CA TRP A 575 24.05 -8.68 -61.87
C TRP A 575 23.48 -7.30 -61.55
N LEU A 576 23.35 -6.95 -60.26
CA LEU A 576 22.86 -5.64 -59.86
C LEU A 576 23.82 -4.52 -60.29
N LYS A 577 25.13 -4.65 -60.06
CA LYS A 577 26.13 -3.63 -60.45
C LYS A 577 26.18 -3.40 -61.95
N LYS A 578 25.99 -4.45 -62.75
CA LYS A 578 25.89 -4.37 -64.21
C LYS A 578 24.53 -3.86 -64.70
N GLY A 579 23.55 -3.67 -63.80
CA GLY A 579 22.18 -3.31 -64.16
C GLY A 579 21.49 -4.39 -65.01
N THR A 580 21.92 -5.65 -64.90
CA THR A 580 21.42 -6.76 -65.72
C THR A 580 19.91 -6.88 -65.58
N SER A 581 19.15 -6.71 -66.67
CA SER A 581 17.69 -6.73 -66.54
C SER A 581 17.18 -8.10 -66.04
N PRO A 582 16.05 -8.15 -65.32
CA PRO A 582 15.54 -9.43 -64.82
C PRO A 582 15.29 -10.46 -65.91
N ARG A 583 15.01 -10.05 -67.15
CA ARG A 583 14.88 -10.95 -68.30
C ARG A 583 16.19 -11.70 -68.59
N HIS A 584 17.32 -11.00 -68.59
CA HIS A 584 18.62 -11.62 -68.82
C HIS A 584 19.03 -12.53 -67.66
N VAL A 585 18.75 -12.13 -66.42
CA VAL A 585 18.97 -13.00 -65.25
C VAL A 585 18.13 -14.27 -65.34
N PHE A 586 16.86 -14.19 -65.75
CA PHE A 586 16.00 -15.36 -65.93
C PHE A 586 16.53 -16.38 -66.94
N ILE A 587 17.13 -15.88 -68.02
CA ILE A 587 17.71 -16.75 -69.04
C ILE A 587 19.01 -17.34 -68.51
N ALA A 588 19.88 -16.50 -67.94
CA ALA A 588 21.19 -16.88 -67.44
C ALA A 588 21.14 -17.84 -66.24
N SER A 589 20.15 -17.71 -65.35
CA SER A 589 20.03 -18.54 -64.15
C SER A 589 19.26 -19.85 -64.37
N GLY A 590 18.77 -20.13 -65.58
CA GLY A 590 18.06 -21.37 -65.92
C GLY A 590 16.61 -21.62 -65.45
N PRO A 591 15.86 -20.73 -64.76
CA PRO A 591 14.50 -21.04 -64.27
C PRO A 591 13.46 -21.28 -65.38
N HIS A 592 13.79 -20.94 -66.63
CA HIS A 592 12.92 -21.21 -67.79
C HIS A 592 12.74 -22.71 -68.07
N ILE A 593 13.63 -23.56 -67.56
CA ILE A 593 13.58 -25.02 -67.74
C ILE A 593 12.37 -25.60 -66.99
N GLN A 594 12.04 -25.08 -65.81
CA GLN A 594 10.88 -25.50 -65.02
C GLN A 594 10.29 -24.32 -64.23
N ILE A 595 9.37 -23.57 -64.85
CA ILE A 595 8.62 -22.52 -64.15
C ILE A 595 7.56 -23.18 -63.25
N ASN A 596 7.96 -23.56 -62.06
CA ASN A 596 7.09 -24.07 -61.00
C ASN A 596 7.54 -23.52 -59.62
N LEU A 597 6.81 -23.86 -58.57
CA LEU A 597 7.06 -23.34 -57.21
C LEU A 597 8.17 -24.09 -56.47
N GLU A 598 8.46 -25.30 -56.91
CA GLU A 598 9.44 -26.19 -56.31
C GLU A 598 10.86 -25.84 -56.83
N ASP A 599 10.93 -25.16 -57.98
CA ASP A 599 12.17 -24.65 -58.55
C ASP A 599 12.71 -23.47 -57.73
N GLN A 600 13.80 -23.75 -57.01
CA GLN A 600 14.55 -22.76 -56.25
C GLN A 600 15.10 -21.64 -57.14
N LEU A 601 15.40 -21.92 -58.41
CA LEU A 601 15.91 -20.92 -59.36
C LEU A 601 14.82 -19.91 -59.72
N PHE A 602 13.58 -20.35 -59.87
CA PHE A 602 12.45 -19.45 -60.15
C PHE A 602 12.16 -18.53 -58.96
N ALA A 603 12.17 -19.07 -57.73
CA ALA A 603 12.00 -18.29 -56.50
C ALA A 603 13.15 -17.28 -56.29
N ARG A 604 14.40 -17.70 -56.58
CA ARG A 604 15.59 -16.83 -56.57
C ARG A 604 15.45 -15.70 -57.57
N TRP A 605 15.02 -16.00 -58.79
CA TRP A 605 14.78 -14.97 -59.80
C TRP A 605 13.68 -13.97 -59.42
N LEU A 606 12.56 -14.42 -58.85
CA LEU A 606 11.53 -13.49 -58.36
C LEU A 606 12.05 -12.58 -57.24
N SER A 607 12.94 -13.09 -56.39
CA SER A 607 13.64 -12.30 -55.37
C SER A 607 14.54 -11.25 -56.04
N TYR A 608 15.29 -11.63 -57.08
CA TYR A 608 16.07 -10.69 -57.91
C TYR A 608 15.19 -9.59 -58.52
N VAL A 609 14.06 -9.94 -59.13
CA VAL A 609 13.10 -8.98 -59.72
C VAL A 609 12.67 -7.95 -58.69
N LYS A 610 12.38 -8.39 -57.45
CA LYS A 610 12.01 -7.49 -56.36
C LYS A 610 13.14 -6.51 -56.03
N ILE A 611 14.37 -7.01 -55.84
CA ILE A 611 15.54 -6.17 -55.52
C ILE A 611 15.82 -5.19 -56.66
N TYR A 612 15.77 -5.67 -57.90
CA TYR A 612 15.99 -4.85 -59.09
C TYR A 612 14.99 -3.69 -59.17
N ARG A 613 13.70 -3.96 -58.94
CA ARG A 613 12.65 -2.92 -58.88
C ARG A 613 12.92 -1.89 -57.77
N GLU A 614 13.39 -2.33 -56.62
CA GLU A 614 13.70 -1.43 -55.50
C GLU A 614 14.90 -0.52 -55.80
N VAL A 615 15.96 -1.08 -56.38
CA VAL A 615 17.22 -0.37 -56.69
C VAL A 615 17.07 0.55 -57.89
N PHE A 616 16.50 0.04 -58.99
CA PHE A 616 16.47 0.75 -60.27
C PHE A 616 15.16 1.47 -60.56
N LYS A 617 14.08 1.17 -59.83
CA LYS A 617 12.71 1.69 -60.08
C LYS A 617 12.18 1.36 -61.49
N TYR A 618 12.72 0.33 -62.15
CA TYR A 618 12.29 -0.17 -63.45
C TYR A 618 11.77 -1.62 -63.34
N TYR A 619 11.13 -2.12 -64.41
CA TYR A 619 10.54 -3.47 -64.54
C TYR A 619 9.16 -3.63 -63.86
N SER A 620 8.12 -3.09 -64.50
CA SER A 620 6.74 -3.05 -64.01
C SER A 620 6.09 -4.44 -63.83
N ASN A 621 4.89 -4.50 -63.22
CA ASN A 621 4.09 -5.72 -63.19
C ASN A 621 3.70 -6.20 -64.59
N GLU A 622 3.46 -5.26 -65.51
CA GLU A 622 3.24 -5.56 -66.92
C GLU A 622 4.47 -6.22 -67.55
N ASP A 623 5.68 -5.66 -67.34
CA ASP A 623 6.93 -6.24 -67.86
C ASP A 623 7.14 -7.67 -67.39
N LEU A 624 6.88 -7.93 -66.11
CA LEU A 624 6.99 -9.25 -65.50
C LEU A 624 5.97 -10.21 -66.08
N PHE A 625 4.70 -9.79 -66.20
CA PHE A 625 3.64 -10.61 -66.76
C PHE A 625 3.89 -10.96 -68.24
N LEU A 626 4.15 -9.94 -69.08
CA LEU A 626 4.43 -10.11 -70.51
C LEU A 626 5.65 -11.01 -70.74
N PHE A 627 6.64 -10.93 -69.85
CA PHE A 627 7.80 -11.81 -69.92
C PHE A 627 7.45 -13.27 -69.57
N LEU A 628 6.74 -13.51 -68.47
CA LEU A 628 6.32 -14.87 -68.08
C LEU A 628 5.36 -15.50 -69.10
N ARG A 629 4.53 -14.69 -69.77
CA ARG A 629 3.61 -15.12 -70.83
C ARG A 629 4.32 -15.78 -72.02
N LYS A 630 5.63 -15.56 -72.19
CA LYS A 630 6.44 -16.25 -73.21
C LYS A 630 6.65 -17.73 -72.93
N PHE A 631 6.46 -18.16 -71.68
CA PHE A 631 6.78 -19.52 -71.23
C PHE A 631 5.57 -20.27 -70.65
N LYS A 632 4.56 -19.54 -70.20
CA LYS A 632 3.36 -20.08 -69.56
C LYS A 632 2.12 -19.37 -70.09
N SER A 633 1.01 -20.12 -70.20
CA SER A 633 -0.29 -19.54 -70.53
C SER A 633 -0.76 -18.57 -69.42
N THR A 634 -1.64 -17.62 -69.77
CA THR A 634 -2.22 -16.67 -68.81
C THR A 634 -2.85 -17.40 -67.62
N LYS A 635 -3.57 -18.50 -67.89
CA LYS A 635 -4.18 -19.36 -66.87
C LYS A 635 -3.15 -20.01 -65.93
N GLU A 636 -2.07 -20.56 -66.47
CA GLU A 636 -0.99 -21.14 -65.65
C GLU A 636 -0.28 -20.08 -64.80
N ILE A 637 -0.07 -18.88 -65.33
CA ILE A 637 0.54 -17.76 -64.57
C ILE A 637 -0.37 -17.37 -63.41
N VAL A 638 -1.68 -17.23 -63.63
CA VAL A 638 -2.64 -16.93 -62.55
C VAL A 638 -2.59 -18.01 -61.48
N GLN A 639 -2.60 -19.29 -61.85
CA GLN A 639 -2.51 -20.41 -60.90
C GLN A 639 -1.18 -20.39 -60.13
N LEU A 640 -0.07 -20.15 -60.81
CA LEU A 640 1.26 -20.03 -60.20
C LEU A 640 1.27 -18.93 -59.14
N PHE A 641 0.77 -17.73 -59.46
CA PHE A 641 0.75 -16.62 -58.51
C PHE A 641 -0.29 -16.78 -57.40
N GLN A 642 -1.41 -17.46 -57.63
CA GLN A 642 -2.33 -17.86 -56.57
C GLN A 642 -1.67 -18.79 -55.56
N LYS A 643 -0.86 -19.74 -56.04
CA LYS A 643 -0.07 -20.61 -55.16
C LYS A 643 1.04 -19.82 -54.45
N LEU A 644 1.78 -18.95 -55.16
CA LEU A 644 2.79 -18.06 -54.54
C LEU A 644 2.18 -17.14 -53.47
N LYS A 645 0.93 -16.71 -53.63
CA LYS A 645 0.22 -15.86 -52.64
C LYS A 645 0.07 -16.57 -51.28
N LYS A 646 0.08 -17.91 -51.24
CA LYS A 646 0.07 -18.71 -50.00
C LYS A 646 1.43 -18.70 -49.29
N ILE A 647 2.52 -18.39 -49.99
CA ILE A 647 3.86 -18.28 -49.42
C ILE A 647 4.02 -16.85 -48.85
N PRO A 648 4.15 -16.66 -47.53
CA PRO A 648 4.14 -15.32 -46.92
C PRO A 648 5.12 -14.33 -47.56
N LYS A 649 6.34 -14.78 -47.89
CA LYS A 649 7.39 -13.97 -48.53
C LYS A 649 7.02 -13.51 -49.95
N MET A 650 6.35 -14.36 -50.72
CA MET A 650 5.99 -14.08 -52.11
C MET A 650 4.62 -13.39 -52.23
N LYS A 651 3.85 -13.35 -51.14
CA LYS A 651 2.53 -12.71 -51.09
C LYS A 651 2.51 -11.28 -51.65
N PRO A 652 3.46 -10.37 -51.35
CA PRO A 652 3.40 -9.01 -51.88
C PRO A 652 3.53 -8.96 -53.41
N ILE A 653 4.55 -9.59 -53.99
CA ILE A 653 4.76 -9.61 -55.44
C ILE A 653 3.64 -10.38 -56.15
N ALA A 654 3.18 -11.49 -55.57
CA ALA A 654 2.08 -12.27 -56.11
C ALA A 654 0.75 -11.52 -56.07
N SER A 655 0.45 -10.84 -54.96
CA SER A 655 -0.77 -10.03 -54.85
C SER A 655 -0.74 -8.84 -55.79
N ALA A 656 0.41 -8.17 -55.94
CA ALA A 656 0.59 -7.07 -56.87
C ALA A 656 0.38 -7.51 -58.33
N LEU A 657 0.91 -8.67 -58.71
CA LEU A 657 0.74 -9.20 -60.07
C LEU A 657 -0.68 -9.73 -60.32
N LEU A 658 -1.28 -10.44 -59.35
CA LEU A 658 -2.67 -10.88 -59.44
C LEU A 658 -3.63 -9.70 -59.55
N LYS A 659 -3.38 -8.62 -58.80
CA LYS A 659 -4.15 -7.38 -58.92
C LYS A 659 -4.01 -6.79 -60.32
N TYR A 660 -2.79 -6.65 -60.82
CA TYR A 660 -2.53 -6.18 -62.20
C TYR A 660 -3.28 -7.01 -63.26
N MET A 661 -3.21 -8.34 -63.19
CA MET A 661 -3.89 -9.23 -64.13
C MET A 661 -5.41 -9.12 -64.03
N ASN A 662 -5.93 -8.92 -62.81
CA ASN A 662 -7.35 -8.67 -62.62
C ASN A 662 -7.77 -7.33 -63.20
N ASP A 663 -7.00 -6.27 -62.99
CA ASP A 663 -7.36 -4.90 -63.40
C ASP A 663 -7.28 -4.72 -64.94
N SER A 664 -6.56 -5.58 -65.65
CA SER A 664 -6.54 -5.62 -67.13
C SER A 664 -7.69 -6.46 -67.70
N PRO A 665 -8.69 -5.86 -68.41
CA PRO A 665 -9.83 -6.61 -68.95
C PRO A 665 -9.43 -7.70 -69.94
N THR A 666 -8.40 -7.44 -70.75
CA THR A 666 -7.87 -8.39 -71.73
C THR A 666 -7.28 -9.61 -71.05
N ILE A 667 -6.40 -9.40 -70.06
CA ILE A 667 -5.77 -10.49 -69.31
C ILE A 667 -6.82 -11.27 -68.52
N ARG A 668 -7.79 -10.57 -67.91
CA ARG A 668 -8.90 -11.20 -67.17
C ARG A 668 -9.72 -12.12 -68.06
N LYS A 669 -10.05 -11.69 -69.29
CA LYS A 669 -10.79 -12.51 -70.26
C LYS A 669 -9.98 -13.76 -70.66
N GLU A 670 -8.69 -13.60 -70.95
CA GLU A 670 -7.78 -14.71 -71.26
C GLU A 670 -7.56 -15.69 -70.09
N ALA A 671 -7.64 -15.22 -68.85
CA ALA A 671 -7.51 -16.07 -67.67
C ALA A 671 -8.76 -16.93 -67.40
N LEU A 672 -9.93 -16.48 -67.87
CA LEU A 672 -11.23 -17.13 -67.70
C LEU A 672 -11.56 -18.11 -68.83
N SER A 673 -10.99 -17.93 -70.02
CA SER A 673 -10.97 -18.93 -71.10
C SER A 673 -9.99 -20.06 -70.78
#